data_AF-A0AAV0LKI6-F1
#
_entry.id   AF-A0AAV0LKI6-F1
#
_cell.length_a   1.000
_cell.length_b   1.000
_cell.length_c   1.000
_cell.angle_alpha   90.00
_cell.angle_beta   90.00
_cell.angle_gamma   90.00
#
_symmetry.space_group_name_H-M   'P 1'
#
loop_
_entity.id
_entity.type
_entity.pdbx_description
1 polymer ?
#
loop_
_entity_poly.entity_id
_entity_poly.type
_entity_poly.pdbx_seq_one_letter_code
_entity_poly.pdbx_strand_id
1 'polypeptide(L)'
;MDSLKSGWHSWLRMRTIRSLLLVFLLFRLFPGGHSGNGTSRPAVVNIGALFTFESSIGRVAKIAIEEAVKDVNANSSILPGTTLKVQMQNTNCSGFVGMVEALQFMETDTIAIIGPQSSVVAHIISHVANELQVPLLSFAATDPTLDSLQFPFFVRTTHSDAYQMAAVAEMVDYYNWKQVTAIYIDDDYGRNGLSALGDKLAERRCKISYKVGIPPESGANSSDTMDLLVKVAMMESRVIVLHVYPQKGFEIFSMANYLGMMGNGYVWIATDWLSSVLDSTPLDSDTMEKIKGALVLRQHTADSDRKKAFVSRWNSGGFPGLNSYGLFAYDSVWLVAQAIDKFFNQGGVISFSNDSRLSTGGDSNLHLDAMSIFNDGKLLLGNILQGDVVGLTGRIKFEPDRSLTLPAYDVINVVGTGFRRVGYWSNYSGLSTVTPETLYMSPPNRSSADQQLYSVIWPGETSVKPRGWVFPNNGKQLRIGVPIRVSFKEFVSPVRGTPDKFQGFCIDVFTAAVNLLQYPVPYQFVPVGDGKKNPSYMDIVNSVYNGVLDAAIGDIAIVTNRTKIVDFSQPYVASGLVVVVPFRKMNTGAWAFLRPFSPLMWIVTGCFFLAVGIVVWVLEHRINDEFRGPPKRQMITVLWFSLSTLFLPTEENTVSALGRMVLLIWLFVVLIINSSYTASLTSILTVQQLFSPIKRNRKLEGRQ
;
A
#
# COMPACT_ATOMS: atom_id res chain seq x y z
N MET A 1 -88.87 28.00 81.66
CA MET A 1 -87.63 27.53 80.99
C MET A 1 -87.07 28.68 80.18
N ASP A 2 -86.51 29.61 80.94
CA ASP A 2 -85.45 30.61 80.75
C ASP A 2 -85.17 31.11 79.31
N SER A 3 -85.55 32.33 78.90
CA SER A 3 -85.20 33.69 79.36
C SER A 3 -83.99 34.33 78.64
N LEU A 4 -84.32 35.25 77.70
CA LEU A 4 -83.72 36.57 77.44
C LEU A 4 -82.29 36.75 76.85
N LYS A 5 -82.20 37.83 76.05
CA LYS A 5 -81.03 38.67 75.64
C LYS A 5 -80.30 38.26 74.34
N SER A 6 -80.50 39.03 73.27
CA SER A 6 -79.63 40.16 72.81
C SER A 6 -78.51 39.64 71.92
N GLY A 7 -78.44 40.03 70.65
CA GLY A 7 -77.87 41.30 70.25
C GLY A 7 -76.36 41.12 70.03
N TRP A 8 -75.82 41.75 68.99
CA TRP A 8 -74.43 41.70 68.51
C TRP A 8 -74.19 40.76 67.31
N HIS A 9 -73.63 41.37 66.25
CA HIS A 9 -73.20 40.82 64.96
C HIS A 9 -74.18 40.85 63.77
N SER A 10 -75.04 41.89 63.72
CA SER A 10 -75.39 42.54 62.45
C SER A 10 -74.49 43.77 62.23
N TRP A 11 -73.17 43.57 62.09
CA TRP A 11 -72.29 44.65 61.60
C TRP A 11 -70.89 44.19 61.15
N LEU A 12 -70.72 43.05 60.48
CA LEU A 12 -69.39 42.76 59.89
C LEU A 12 -69.36 41.80 58.69
N ARG A 13 -70.49 41.45 58.05
CA ARG A 13 -70.49 40.36 57.06
C ARG A 13 -71.21 40.60 55.74
N MET A 14 -71.45 41.85 55.36
CA MET A 14 -71.88 42.21 53.99
C MET A 14 -71.16 43.44 53.44
N ARG A 15 -69.94 43.69 53.92
CA ARG A 15 -69.01 44.69 53.35
C ARG A 15 -67.81 44.06 52.65
N THR A 16 -67.71 42.72 52.67
CA THR A 16 -66.58 41.96 52.11
C THR A 16 -66.83 41.38 50.72
N ILE A 17 -68.09 41.31 50.24
CA ILE A 17 -68.40 40.74 48.91
C ILE A 17 -68.53 41.82 47.83
N ARG A 18 -68.78 43.08 48.19
CA ARG A 18 -68.73 44.23 47.26
C ARG A 18 -67.34 44.89 47.14
N SER A 19 -66.42 44.66 48.08
CA SER A 19 -65.03 45.16 47.98
C SER A 19 -64.12 44.24 47.16
N LEU A 20 -64.41 42.94 47.03
CA LEU A 20 -63.61 42.02 46.23
C LEU A 20 -63.85 42.14 44.72
N LEU A 21 -65.03 42.63 44.30
CA LEU A 21 -65.35 42.93 42.90
C LEU A 21 -64.90 44.33 42.45
N LEU A 22 -64.69 45.27 43.38
CA LEU A 22 -64.21 46.63 43.06
C LEU A 22 -62.68 46.70 42.95
N VAL A 23 -61.94 45.79 43.60
CA VAL A 23 -60.47 45.68 43.47
C VAL A 23 -60.08 45.05 42.13
N PHE A 24 -60.94 44.23 41.53
CA PHE A 24 -60.71 43.63 40.21
C PHE A 24 -61.05 44.56 39.02
N LEU A 25 -61.73 45.69 39.27
CA LEU A 25 -62.17 46.64 38.23
C LEU A 25 -61.39 47.97 38.22
N LEU A 26 -60.59 48.26 39.26
CA LEU A 26 -59.79 49.49 39.37
C LEU A 26 -58.31 49.34 38.95
N PHE A 27 -57.84 48.14 38.58
CA PHE A 27 -56.51 47.94 37.98
C PHE A 27 -56.46 48.08 36.44
N ARG A 28 -57.54 48.58 35.81
CA ARG A 28 -57.65 48.76 34.35
C ARG A 28 -57.37 50.18 33.84
N LEU A 29 -56.92 51.10 34.68
CA LEU A 29 -56.58 52.48 34.28
C LEU A 29 -55.32 52.99 34.96
N PHE A 30 -54.22 52.27 34.74
CA PHE A 30 -52.91 52.87 34.56
C PHE A 30 -52.36 52.27 33.26
N PRO A 31 -51.61 53.00 32.42
CA PRO A 31 -50.86 52.39 31.34
C PRO A 31 -49.76 51.55 31.99
N GLY A 32 -50.13 50.36 32.43
CA GLY A 32 -49.21 49.30 32.76
C GLY A 32 -48.50 49.01 31.46
N GLY A 33 -47.30 49.57 31.33
CA GLY A 33 -46.34 49.14 30.35
C GLY A 33 -46.37 47.63 30.38
N HIS A 34 -46.80 47.03 29.27
CA HIS A 34 -46.43 45.68 28.98
C HIS A 34 -44.90 45.71 28.90
N SER A 35 -44.23 45.52 30.03
CA SER A 35 -42.96 44.82 30.02
C SER A 35 -43.30 43.43 29.53
N GLY A 36 -43.42 43.29 28.20
CA GLY A 36 -42.98 42.04 27.62
C GLY A 36 -41.64 41.77 28.26
N ASN A 37 -41.44 40.54 28.73
CA ASN A 37 -40.11 40.02 28.98
C ASN A 37 -39.37 40.09 27.63
N GLY A 38 -38.92 41.29 27.28
CA GLY A 38 -37.94 41.50 26.24
C GLY A 38 -36.68 40.94 26.83
N THR A 39 -36.35 39.70 26.45
CA THR A 39 -34.96 39.28 26.39
C THR A 39 -34.28 40.30 25.49
N SER A 40 -33.77 41.37 26.10
CA SER A 40 -33.14 42.49 25.40
C SER A 40 -31.86 41.95 24.80
N ARG A 41 -31.95 41.49 23.55
CA ARG A 41 -30.79 41.15 22.74
C ARG A 41 -29.79 42.31 22.86
N PRO A 42 -28.51 42.05 23.15
CA PRO A 42 -27.52 43.11 23.31
C PRO A 42 -27.37 43.87 22.00
N ALA A 43 -27.18 45.20 22.09
CA ALA A 43 -27.00 46.03 20.90
C ALA A 43 -25.71 45.69 20.13
N VAL A 44 -24.69 45.20 20.85
CA VAL A 44 -23.39 44.82 20.30
C VAL A 44 -22.97 43.49 20.91
N VAL A 45 -22.44 42.60 20.08
CA VAL A 45 -21.80 41.34 20.51
C VAL A 45 -20.36 41.35 20.02
N ASN A 46 -19.43 41.10 20.94
CA ASN A 46 -18.00 41.02 20.66
C ASN A 46 -17.56 39.56 20.56
N ILE A 47 -16.84 39.25 19.49
CA ILE A 47 -16.09 37.99 19.36
C ILE A 47 -14.62 38.30 19.07
N GLY A 48 -13.74 37.39 19.45
CA GLY A 48 -12.32 37.49 19.20
C GLY A 48 -11.92 36.79 17.90
N ALA A 49 -10.81 37.20 17.31
CA ALA A 49 -10.12 36.45 16.28
C ALA A 49 -8.61 36.51 16.51
N LEU A 50 -7.93 35.38 16.38
CA LEU A 50 -6.54 35.25 16.82
C LEU A 50 -5.74 34.49 15.75
N PHE A 51 -4.90 35.16 14.97
CA PHE A 51 -4.14 34.52 13.87
C PHE A 51 -2.95 35.38 13.44
N THR A 52 -2.19 34.96 12.43
CA THR A 52 -0.94 35.65 12.04
C THR A 52 -1.12 36.49 10.79
N PHE A 53 -1.16 37.82 10.96
CA PHE A 53 -1.53 38.75 9.89
C PHE A 53 -0.56 38.77 8.70
N GLU A 54 0.73 38.55 8.92
CA GLU A 54 1.75 38.64 7.86
C GLU A 54 1.94 37.36 7.05
N SER A 55 1.23 36.28 7.38
CA SER A 55 1.31 35.02 6.64
C SER A 55 0.43 35.00 5.38
N SER A 56 0.72 34.11 4.42
CA SER A 56 -0.11 33.94 3.21
C SER A 56 -1.57 33.66 3.54
N ILE A 57 -1.81 32.80 4.53
CA ILE A 57 -3.15 32.46 5.02
C ILE A 57 -3.78 33.66 5.75
N GLY A 58 -3.05 34.29 6.67
CA GLY A 58 -3.60 35.34 7.52
C GLY A 58 -3.91 36.64 6.79
N ARG A 59 -3.15 37.02 5.76
CA ARG A 59 -3.47 38.20 4.92
C ARG A 59 -4.84 38.06 4.26
N VAL A 60 -5.13 36.87 3.73
CA VAL A 60 -6.42 36.55 3.10
C VAL A 60 -7.51 36.42 4.17
N ALA A 61 -7.25 35.70 5.26
CA ALA A 61 -8.22 35.48 6.33
C ALA A 61 -8.68 36.78 7.00
N LYS A 62 -7.77 37.75 7.20
CA LYS A 62 -8.11 39.07 7.78
C LYS A 62 -9.20 39.77 6.97
N ILE A 63 -8.98 39.91 5.67
CA ILE A 63 -9.93 40.55 4.76
C ILE A 63 -11.23 39.73 4.68
N ALA A 64 -11.12 38.40 4.64
CA ALA A 64 -12.28 37.52 4.59
C ALA A 64 -13.17 37.64 5.84
N ILE A 65 -12.59 37.74 7.03
CA ILE A 65 -13.32 37.97 8.28
C ILE A 65 -13.97 39.36 8.26
N GLU A 66 -13.27 40.41 7.81
CA GLU A 66 -13.83 41.76 7.69
C GLU A 66 -15.03 41.81 6.74
N GLU A 67 -14.94 41.16 5.57
CA GLU A 67 -16.05 41.05 4.60
C GLU A 67 -17.21 40.23 5.17
N ALA A 68 -16.93 39.13 5.88
CA ALA A 68 -17.97 38.33 6.52
C ALA A 68 -18.74 39.15 7.57
N VAL A 69 -18.06 39.95 8.39
CA VAL A 69 -18.70 40.83 9.38
C VAL A 69 -19.58 41.88 8.71
N LYS A 70 -19.13 42.47 7.59
CA LYS A 70 -19.95 43.41 6.81
C LYS A 70 -21.21 42.72 6.26
N ASP A 71 -21.06 41.55 5.66
CA ASP A 71 -22.18 40.82 5.07
C ASP A 71 -23.17 40.31 6.14
N VAL A 72 -22.70 39.89 7.32
CA VAL A 72 -23.55 39.51 8.47
C VAL A 72 -24.34 40.73 8.96
N ASN A 73 -23.66 41.85 9.24
CA ASN A 73 -24.32 43.05 9.77
C ASN A 73 -25.26 43.72 8.75
N ALA A 74 -25.03 43.52 7.45
CA ALA A 74 -25.93 44.00 6.39
C ALA A 74 -27.18 43.11 6.24
N ASN A 75 -27.16 41.87 6.73
CA ASN A 75 -28.26 40.95 6.59
C ASN A 75 -29.27 41.08 7.74
N SER A 76 -30.43 41.69 7.46
CA SER A 76 -31.49 41.88 8.46
C SER A 76 -32.12 40.59 8.99
N SER A 77 -31.87 39.44 8.37
CA SER A 77 -32.40 38.14 8.83
C SER A 77 -31.58 37.50 9.94
N ILE A 78 -30.34 37.95 10.17
CA ILE A 78 -29.42 37.38 11.16
C ILE A 78 -29.08 38.46 12.17
N LEU A 79 -29.17 38.13 13.47
CA LEU A 79 -28.90 39.06 14.56
C LEU A 79 -29.68 40.39 14.45
N PRO A 80 -31.01 40.38 14.21
CA PRO A 80 -31.79 41.62 14.13
C PRO A 80 -31.63 42.47 15.39
N GLY A 81 -31.24 43.74 15.19
CA GLY A 81 -31.02 44.71 16.27
C GLY A 81 -29.69 44.57 17.02
N THR A 82 -28.83 43.63 16.62
CA THR A 82 -27.54 43.35 17.26
C THR A 82 -26.42 43.48 16.24
N THR A 83 -25.40 44.31 16.53
CA THR A 83 -24.22 44.45 15.68
C THR A 83 -23.12 43.48 16.12
N LEU A 84 -22.63 42.65 15.21
CA LEU A 84 -21.48 41.79 15.44
C LEU A 84 -20.17 42.59 15.27
N LYS A 85 -19.29 42.52 16.25
CA LYS A 85 -17.93 43.08 16.19
C LYS A 85 -16.90 41.99 16.41
N VAL A 86 -15.87 42.00 15.57
CA VAL A 86 -14.73 41.09 15.67
C VAL A 86 -13.49 41.89 16.03
N GLN A 87 -12.87 41.57 17.16
CA GLN A 87 -11.57 42.12 17.56
C GLN A 87 -10.49 41.13 17.13
N MET A 88 -9.42 41.59 16.49
CA MET A 88 -8.39 40.70 15.93
C MET A 88 -7.05 40.93 16.64
N GLN A 89 -6.37 39.84 17.03
CA GLN A 89 -5.03 39.87 17.61
C GLN A 89 -4.03 39.05 16.79
N ASN A 90 -2.79 39.54 16.75
CA ASN A 90 -1.71 38.94 15.97
C ASN A 90 -0.87 37.97 16.82
N THR A 91 -0.84 36.70 16.45
CA THR A 91 -0.10 35.67 17.19
C THR A 91 1.34 35.47 16.74
N ASN A 92 1.70 35.95 15.54
CA ASN A 92 2.99 35.69 14.89
C ASN A 92 3.39 34.19 14.87
N CYS A 93 2.42 33.27 14.81
CA CYS A 93 2.57 31.81 14.93
C CYS A 93 3.36 31.34 16.15
N SER A 94 3.57 32.19 17.16
CA SER A 94 4.30 31.87 18.38
C SER A 94 3.32 31.36 19.42
N GLY A 95 3.60 30.18 19.98
CA GLY A 95 2.79 29.62 21.06
C GLY A 95 2.70 30.53 22.28
N PHE A 96 3.82 31.20 22.62
CA PHE A 96 3.88 32.13 23.75
C PHE A 96 3.06 33.40 23.49
N VAL A 97 3.28 34.07 22.35
CA VAL A 97 2.52 35.28 21.99
C VAL A 97 1.04 34.95 21.85
N GLY A 98 0.71 33.84 21.17
CA GLY A 98 -0.67 33.39 21.03
C GLY A 98 -1.37 33.12 22.36
N MET A 99 -0.66 32.62 23.37
CA MET A 99 -1.20 32.48 24.73
C MET A 99 -1.50 33.84 25.37
N VAL A 100 -0.56 34.79 25.31
CA VAL A 100 -0.74 36.14 25.88
C VAL A 100 -1.94 36.85 25.24
N GLU A 101 -2.02 36.82 23.91
CA GLU A 101 -3.14 37.43 23.18
C GLU A 101 -4.48 36.74 23.46
N ALA A 102 -4.47 35.41 23.66
CA ALA A 102 -5.67 34.69 24.04
C ALA A 102 -6.14 35.09 25.43
N LEU A 103 -5.23 35.21 26.42
CA LEU A 103 -5.56 35.68 27.76
C LEU A 103 -6.17 37.08 27.75
N GLN A 104 -5.68 38.00 26.89
CA GLN A 104 -6.30 39.32 26.73
C GLN A 104 -7.75 39.24 26.25
N PHE A 105 -8.09 38.35 25.31
CA PHE A 105 -9.49 38.16 24.92
C PHE A 105 -10.35 37.64 26.06
N MET A 106 -9.77 36.80 26.92
CA MET A 106 -10.46 36.20 28.05
C MET A 106 -10.68 37.17 29.23
N GLU A 107 -9.94 38.28 29.28
CA GLU A 107 -10.20 39.42 30.17
C GLU A 107 -11.35 40.31 29.66
N THR A 108 -11.82 40.10 28.44
CA THR A 108 -12.95 40.83 27.84
C THR A 108 -14.21 39.98 27.77
N ASP A 109 -15.37 40.62 27.54
CA ASP A 109 -16.67 39.94 27.33
C ASP A 109 -16.74 39.23 25.95
N THR A 110 -15.72 38.46 25.59
CA THR A 110 -15.62 37.69 24.34
C THR A 110 -16.31 36.35 24.50
N ILE A 111 -17.36 36.10 23.70
CA ILE A 111 -18.18 34.89 23.83
C ILE A 111 -17.78 33.75 22.88
N ALA A 112 -16.92 34.02 21.89
CA ALA A 112 -16.37 33.05 20.95
C ALA A 112 -15.07 33.59 20.33
N ILE A 113 -14.17 32.70 19.93
CA ILE A 113 -12.90 33.06 19.29
C ILE A 113 -12.77 32.33 17.94
N ILE A 114 -12.46 33.09 16.89
CA ILE A 114 -12.16 32.57 15.55
C ILE A 114 -10.64 32.47 15.36
N GLY A 115 -10.15 31.28 15.08
CA GLY A 115 -8.73 30.95 15.11
C GLY A 115 -8.41 29.84 16.13
N PRO A 116 -7.13 29.48 16.31
CA PRO A 116 -5.98 30.13 15.70
C PRO A 116 -5.61 29.53 14.36
N GLN A 117 -4.69 30.18 13.66
CA GLN A 117 -4.16 29.66 12.39
C GLN A 117 -3.13 28.54 12.60
N SER A 118 -2.26 28.66 13.61
CA SER A 118 -1.21 27.67 13.88
C SER A 118 -1.72 26.59 14.83
N SER A 119 -1.46 25.32 14.50
CA SER A 119 -1.79 24.20 15.40
C SER A 119 -1.04 24.25 16.73
N VAL A 120 0.19 24.77 16.74
CA VAL A 120 0.95 24.98 17.98
C VAL A 120 0.23 25.96 18.90
N VAL A 121 -0.28 27.06 18.34
CA VAL A 121 -1.09 28.03 19.11
C VAL A 121 -2.41 27.40 19.55
N ALA A 122 -3.05 26.59 18.68
CA ALA A 122 -4.32 25.92 18.98
C ALA A 122 -4.22 25.02 20.21
N HIS A 123 -3.16 24.21 20.31
CA HIS A 123 -2.95 23.33 21.47
C HIS A 123 -2.91 24.11 22.78
N ILE A 124 -2.17 25.22 22.79
CA ILE A 124 -1.97 26.03 23.99
C ILE A 124 -3.28 26.73 24.39
N ILE A 125 -3.92 27.44 23.45
CA ILE A 125 -5.10 28.24 23.78
C ILE A 125 -6.35 27.40 23.99
N SER A 126 -6.40 26.16 23.48
CA SER A 126 -7.52 25.25 23.71
C SER A 126 -7.66 24.86 25.18
N HIS A 127 -6.55 24.79 25.93
CA HIS A 127 -6.60 24.62 27.38
C HIS A 127 -7.28 25.79 28.09
N VAL A 128 -6.97 27.02 27.67
CA VAL A 128 -7.60 28.23 28.23
C VAL A 128 -9.08 28.30 27.86
N ALA A 129 -9.41 28.03 26.60
CA ALA A 129 -10.78 28.01 26.09
C ALA A 129 -11.66 26.98 26.82
N ASN A 130 -11.10 25.81 27.16
CA ASN A 130 -11.80 24.78 27.93
C ASN A 130 -12.14 25.25 29.35
N GLU A 131 -11.20 25.89 30.04
CA GLU A 131 -11.41 26.36 31.41
C GLU A 131 -12.45 27.48 31.47
N LEU A 132 -12.39 28.42 30.53
CA LEU A 132 -13.29 29.58 30.48
C LEU A 132 -14.58 29.32 29.69
N GLN A 133 -14.74 28.11 29.17
CA GLN A 133 -15.91 27.66 28.42
C GLN A 133 -16.22 28.52 27.17
N VAL A 134 -15.19 29.03 26.52
CA VAL A 134 -15.34 29.86 25.32
C VAL A 134 -15.15 28.99 24.06
N PRO A 135 -16.14 28.89 23.16
CA PRO A 135 -15.99 28.16 21.90
C PRO A 135 -14.84 28.73 21.06
N LEU A 136 -13.95 27.84 20.62
CA LEU A 136 -12.77 28.17 19.82
C LEU A 136 -12.86 27.50 18.45
N LEU A 137 -13.04 28.30 17.40
CA LEU A 137 -13.31 27.84 16.04
C LEU A 137 -12.11 28.10 15.14
N SER A 138 -11.30 27.07 14.89
CA SER A 138 -10.13 27.24 14.03
C SER A 138 -10.46 26.97 12.57
N PHE A 139 -10.13 27.93 11.72
CA PHE A 139 -10.24 27.81 10.25
C PHE A 139 -8.96 27.28 9.60
N ALA A 140 -7.86 27.08 10.34
CA ALA A 140 -6.57 26.69 9.75
C ALA A 140 -5.68 25.76 10.60
N ALA A 141 -6.04 25.42 11.84
CA ALA A 141 -5.33 24.42 12.63
C ALA A 141 -5.79 23.00 12.23
N THR A 142 -4.95 22.32 11.46
CA THR A 142 -5.26 21.03 10.82
C THR A 142 -4.75 19.81 11.60
N ASP A 143 -3.96 20.01 12.66
CA ASP A 143 -3.37 18.93 13.45
C ASP A 143 -4.43 17.91 13.93
N PRO A 144 -4.25 16.60 13.64
CA PRO A 144 -5.21 15.55 14.03
C PRO A 144 -5.42 15.37 15.53
N THR A 145 -4.45 15.77 16.37
CA THR A 145 -4.49 15.59 17.82
C THR A 145 -5.32 16.63 18.56
N LEU A 146 -5.74 17.71 17.87
CA LEU A 146 -6.73 18.65 18.37
C LEU A 146 -8.13 17.99 18.37
N ASP A 147 -8.31 17.01 19.25
CA ASP A 147 -9.49 16.17 19.36
C ASP A 147 -10.44 16.67 20.46
N SER A 148 -11.74 16.49 20.21
CA SER A 148 -12.81 16.92 21.11
C SER A 148 -12.77 16.31 22.52
N LEU A 149 -12.17 15.12 22.69
CA LEU A 149 -12.03 14.46 23.99
C LEU A 149 -11.08 15.22 24.92
N GLN A 150 -10.00 15.77 24.37
CA GLN A 150 -9.05 16.59 25.11
C GLN A 150 -9.47 18.07 25.12
N PHE A 151 -10.05 18.54 24.02
CA PHE A 151 -10.41 19.94 23.80
C PHE A 151 -11.91 20.12 23.53
N PRO A 152 -12.76 19.95 24.57
CA PRO A 152 -14.21 20.03 24.45
C PRO A 152 -14.78 21.42 24.12
N PHE A 153 -13.98 22.48 23.93
CA PHE A 153 -14.45 23.75 23.36
C PHE A 153 -13.83 24.08 21.99
N PHE A 154 -12.90 23.24 21.51
CA PHE A 154 -12.33 23.37 20.18
C PHE A 154 -13.30 22.81 19.13
N VAL A 155 -13.42 23.53 18.01
CA VAL A 155 -14.19 23.15 16.82
C VAL A 155 -13.35 23.44 15.60
N ARG A 156 -13.18 22.44 14.72
CA ARG A 156 -12.37 22.59 13.51
C ARG A 156 -13.26 22.95 12.34
N THR A 157 -13.21 24.20 11.90
CA THR A 157 -13.93 24.72 10.72
C THR A 157 -13.16 24.54 9.40
N THR A 158 -12.23 23.58 9.37
CA THR A 158 -11.41 23.16 8.22
C THR A 158 -11.20 21.64 8.29
N HIS A 159 -10.51 21.05 7.32
CA HIS A 159 -10.24 19.61 7.31
C HIS A 159 -8.98 19.26 8.11
N SER A 160 -9.02 18.13 8.82
CA SER A 160 -7.86 17.62 9.54
C SER A 160 -6.81 17.03 8.58
N ASP A 161 -5.53 17.16 8.94
CA ASP A 161 -4.43 16.52 8.23
C ASP A 161 -4.55 15.01 8.16
N ALA A 162 -5.32 14.37 9.05
CA ALA A 162 -5.60 12.93 8.94
C ALA A 162 -6.20 12.56 7.58
N TYR A 163 -7.04 13.43 7.02
CA TYR A 163 -7.64 13.25 5.70
C TYR A 163 -6.69 13.64 4.57
N GLN A 164 -5.91 14.72 4.73
CA GLN A 164 -4.84 15.07 3.80
C GLN A 164 -3.84 13.92 3.64
N MET A 165 -3.40 13.33 4.75
CA MET A 165 -2.46 12.21 4.74
C MET A 165 -3.08 10.92 4.21
N ALA A 166 -4.39 10.73 4.38
CA ALA A 166 -5.12 9.65 3.71
C ALA A 166 -5.12 9.82 2.18
N ALA A 167 -5.28 11.05 1.67
CA ALA A 167 -5.16 11.37 0.26
C ALA A 167 -3.75 11.08 -0.27
N VAL A 168 -2.71 11.52 0.45
CA VAL A 168 -1.30 11.22 0.09
C VAL A 168 -1.05 9.71 0.05
N ALA A 169 -1.47 8.98 1.08
CA ALA A 169 -1.27 7.54 1.14
C ALA A 169 -2.01 6.79 0.01
N GLU A 170 -3.19 7.26 -0.36
CA GLU A 170 -3.95 6.71 -1.47
C GLU A 170 -3.29 7.00 -2.82
N MET A 171 -2.74 8.20 -3.02
CA MET A 171 -1.94 8.51 -4.21
C MET A 171 -0.69 7.64 -4.31
N VAL A 172 0.00 7.42 -3.19
CA VAL A 172 1.19 6.55 -3.11
C VAL A 172 0.86 5.13 -3.55
N ASP A 173 -0.24 4.58 -3.04
CA ASP A 173 -0.68 3.23 -3.38
C ASP A 173 -1.20 3.13 -4.83
N TYR A 174 -1.97 4.13 -5.29
CA TYR A 174 -2.46 4.23 -6.68
C TYR A 174 -1.32 4.20 -7.71
N TYR A 175 -0.24 4.94 -7.44
CA TYR A 175 0.95 4.91 -8.30
C TYR A 175 1.85 3.68 -8.09
N ASN A 176 1.47 2.77 -7.18
CA ASN A 176 2.18 1.54 -6.82
C ASN A 176 3.56 1.77 -6.19
N TRP A 177 3.75 2.90 -5.50
CA TRP A 177 4.93 3.10 -4.67
C TRP A 177 4.68 2.52 -3.27
N LYS A 178 5.69 1.88 -2.68
CA LYS A 178 5.55 1.22 -1.36
C LYS A 178 6.33 1.91 -0.25
N GLN A 179 7.20 2.85 -0.60
CA GLN A 179 8.04 3.56 0.36
C GLN A 179 8.11 5.04 0.00
N VAL A 180 8.06 5.90 1.01
CA VAL A 180 8.20 7.35 0.88
C VAL A 180 9.22 7.89 1.86
N THR A 181 9.89 8.98 1.49
CA THR A 181 10.65 9.82 2.41
C THR A 181 9.78 11.00 2.81
N ALA A 182 9.68 11.28 4.10
CA ALA A 182 8.89 12.39 4.60
C ALA A 182 9.81 13.49 5.17
N ILE A 183 9.65 14.70 4.66
CA ILE A 183 10.29 15.92 5.17
C ILE A 183 9.18 16.75 5.83
N TYR A 184 9.34 17.02 7.11
CA TYR A 184 8.31 17.68 7.90
C TYR A 184 8.90 18.74 8.82
N ILE A 185 8.09 19.71 9.23
CA ILE A 185 8.50 20.70 10.24
C ILE A 185 8.44 20.07 11.64
N ASP A 186 9.49 20.21 12.45
CA ASP A 186 9.59 19.52 13.75
C ASP A 186 8.89 20.29 14.89
N ASP A 187 7.60 20.50 14.72
CA ASP A 187 6.67 21.01 15.73
C ASP A 187 5.44 20.08 15.85
N ASP A 188 4.42 20.50 16.60
CA ASP A 188 3.22 19.67 16.81
C ASP A 188 2.46 19.43 15.51
N TYR A 189 2.34 20.46 14.65
CA TYR A 189 1.72 20.34 13.33
C TYR A 189 2.41 19.25 12.48
N GLY A 190 3.72 19.37 12.30
CA GLY A 190 4.43 18.45 11.41
C GLY A 190 4.62 17.05 11.99
N ARG A 191 4.89 16.90 13.30
CA ARG A 191 5.03 15.56 13.93
C ARG A 191 3.72 14.79 13.92
N ASN A 192 2.61 15.43 14.25
CA ASN A 192 1.31 14.77 14.31
C ASN A 192 0.78 14.48 12.90
N GLY A 193 1.00 15.36 11.93
CA GLY A 193 0.75 15.10 10.52
C GLY A 193 1.56 13.90 10.00
N LEU A 194 2.84 13.81 10.37
CA LEU A 194 3.70 12.67 10.01
C LEU A 194 3.24 11.35 10.65
N SER A 195 2.76 11.39 11.89
CA SER A 195 2.20 10.21 12.55
C SER A 195 0.98 9.70 11.78
N ALA A 196 0.04 10.59 11.44
CA ALA A 196 -1.13 10.25 10.65
C ALA A 196 -0.75 9.70 9.25
N LEU A 197 0.28 10.24 8.61
CA LEU A 197 0.81 9.69 7.36
C LEU A 197 1.33 8.26 7.53
N GLY A 198 2.05 7.99 8.62
CA GLY A 198 2.54 6.65 8.94
C GLY A 198 1.40 5.64 9.03
N ASP A 199 0.34 5.99 9.76
CA ASP A 199 -0.83 5.13 9.95
C ASP A 199 -1.56 4.89 8.62
N LYS A 200 -1.80 5.94 7.83
CA LYS A 200 -2.50 5.85 6.53
C LYS A 200 -1.71 5.09 5.47
N LEU A 201 -0.39 5.17 5.49
CA LEU A 201 0.47 4.34 4.64
C LEU A 201 0.42 2.87 5.08
N ALA A 202 0.45 2.60 6.39
CA ALA A 202 0.42 1.24 6.93
C ALA A 202 -0.88 0.51 6.59
N GLU A 203 -2.03 1.19 6.65
CA GLU A 203 -3.34 0.68 6.19
C GLU A 203 -3.28 0.14 4.73
N ARG A 204 -2.37 0.69 3.91
CA ARG A 204 -2.19 0.34 2.49
C ARG A 204 -0.92 -0.47 2.21
N ARG A 205 -0.33 -1.08 3.24
CA ARG A 205 0.94 -1.85 3.15
C ARG A 205 2.09 -1.03 2.54
N CYS A 206 2.06 0.27 2.74
CA CYS A 206 3.13 1.21 2.40
C CYS A 206 3.81 1.66 3.70
N LYS A 207 5.00 2.27 3.61
CA LYS A 207 5.71 2.77 4.80
C LYS A 207 6.52 4.02 4.52
N ILE A 208 6.82 4.76 5.59
CA ILE A 208 7.82 5.83 5.55
C ILE A 208 9.20 5.18 5.73
N SER A 209 10.05 5.25 4.71
CA SER A 209 11.40 4.68 4.74
C SER A 209 12.40 5.58 5.46
N TYR A 210 12.18 6.89 5.41
CA TYR A 210 13.04 7.87 6.06
C TYR A 210 12.23 9.11 6.47
N LYS A 211 12.57 9.68 7.63
CA LYS A 211 11.90 10.83 8.23
C LYS A 211 12.94 11.92 8.49
N VAL A 212 12.64 13.16 8.09
CA VAL A 212 13.51 14.32 8.29
C VAL A 212 12.69 15.43 8.92
N GLY A 213 13.02 15.76 10.17
CA GLY A 213 12.48 16.91 10.88
C GLY A 213 13.29 18.17 10.57
N ILE A 214 12.60 19.22 10.14
CA ILE A 214 13.16 20.56 9.89
C ILE A 214 12.82 21.44 11.08
N PRO A 215 13.80 22.07 11.76
CA PRO A 215 13.51 22.95 12.88
C PRO A 215 12.65 24.15 12.44
N PRO A 216 11.64 24.56 13.25
CA PRO A 216 10.76 25.68 12.93
C PRO A 216 11.45 27.05 13.04
N GLU A 217 12.52 27.16 13.83
CA GLU A 217 13.21 28.42 14.05
C GLU A 217 14.01 28.90 12.82
N SER A 218 14.06 30.22 12.63
CA SER A 218 14.92 30.92 11.68
C SER A 218 16.42 30.78 11.95
N GLY A 219 16.82 30.09 13.03
CA GLY A 219 18.21 29.85 13.42
C GLY A 219 18.83 28.57 12.85
N ALA A 220 18.05 27.67 12.23
CA ALA A 220 18.62 26.53 11.52
C ALA A 220 19.40 27.05 10.30
N ASN A 221 20.71 26.89 10.33
CA ASN A 221 21.58 27.38 9.27
C ASN A 221 21.21 26.67 7.96
N SER A 222 21.16 27.40 6.84
CA SER A 222 20.81 26.80 5.53
C SER A 222 21.73 25.63 5.16
N SER A 223 22.96 25.61 5.71
CA SER A 223 23.89 24.48 5.63
C SER A 223 23.34 23.18 6.22
N ASP A 224 22.67 23.26 7.37
CA ASP A 224 22.23 22.08 8.11
C ASP A 224 21.04 21.44 7.40
N THR A 225 20.13 22.27 6.87
CA THR A 225 19.02 21.81 6.03
C THR A 225 19.54 21.19 4.72
N MET A 226 20.57 21.78 4.13
CA MET A 226 21.23 21.24 2.95
C MET A 226 21.84 19.85 3.21
N ASP A 227 22.54 19.67 4.34
CA ASP A 227 23.10 18.38 4.75
C ASP A 227 22.01 17.31 4.97
N LEU A 228 20.85 17.71 5.51
CA LEU A 228 19.69 16.83 5.62
C LEU A 228 19.15 16.42 4.24
N LEU A 229 19.05 17.36 3.29
CA LEU A 229 18.63 17.03 1.92
C LEU A 229 19.63 16.14 1.19
N VAL A 230 20.93 16.31 1.40
CA VAL A 230 21.96 15.42 0.85
C VAL A 230 21.74 13.99 1.37
N LYS A 231 21.43 13.81 2.65
CA LYS A 231 21.06 12.49 3.21
C LYS A 231 19.79 11.94 2.55
N VAL A 232 18.76 12.77 2.34
CA VAL A 232 17.54 12.36 1.61
C VAL A 232 17.87 11.89 0.19
N ALA A 233 18.73 12.61 -0.54
CA ALA A 233 19.14 12.24 -1.88
C ALA A 233 19.89 10.89 -1.93
N MET A 234 20.57 10.51 -0.85
CA MET A 234 21.26 9.22 -0.72
C MET A 234 20.33 8.03 -0.41
N MET A 235 19.08 8.27 0.00
CA MET A 235 18.10 7.21 0.29
C MET A 235 17.63 6.50 -0.98
N GLU A 236 17.01 5.32 -0.86
CA GLU A 236 16.47 4.57 -2.02
C GLU A 236 15.19 5.20 -2.57
N SER A 237 14.31 5.63 -1.68
CA SER A 237 13.04 6.24 -2.08
C SER A 237 13.27 7.57 -2.81
N ARG A 238 12.52 7.76 -3.89
CA ARG A 238 12.45 8.99 -4.68
C ARG A 238 11.09 9.67 -4.58
N VAL A 239 10.18 9.12 -3.78
CA VAL A 239 8.89 9.72 -3.46
C VAL A 239 9.03 10.50 -2.17
N ILE A 240 8.93 11.82 -2.26
CA ILE A 240 9.15 12.76 -1.17
C ILE A 240 7.84 13.44 -0.83
N VAL A 241 7.40 13.29 0.42
CA VAL A 241 6.25 14.02 0.97
C VAL A 241 6.80 15.22 1.76
N LEU A 242 6.37 16.42 1.40
CA LEU A 242 6.85 17.68 1.95
C LEU A 242 5.74 18.39 2.74
N HIS A 243 5.83 18.30 4.07
CA HIS A 243 4.83 18.80 5.02
C HIS A 243 5.43 19.84 5.97
N VAL A 244 5.51 21.08 5.50
CA VAL A 244 6.22 22.18 6.16
C VAL A 244 5.45 23.49 6.01
N TYR A 245 5.89 24.56 6.65
CA TYR A 245 5.37 25.90 6.40
C TYR A 245 5.91 26.49 5.07
N PRO A 246 5.17 27.43 4.44
CA PRO A 246 5.52 28.00 3.14
C PRO A 246 6.98 28.45 2.97
N GLN A 247 7.51 29.21 3.92
CA GLN A 247 8.88 29.73 3.83
C GLN A 247 9.92 28.60 3.73
N LYS A 248 9.84 27.61 4.64
CA LYS A 248 10.72 26.43 4.62
C LYS A 248 10.49 25.56 3.39
N GLY A 249 9.26 25.46 2.91
CA GLY A 249 8.93 24.74 1.68
C GLY A 249 9.68 25.26 0.47
N PHE A 250 9.69 26.59 0.24
CA PHE A 250 10.43 27.19 -0.88
C PHE A 250 11.96 27.12 -0.72
N GLU A 251 12.47 27.24 0.51
CA GLU A 251 13.89 27.00 0.81
C GLU A 251 14.30 25.58 0.40
N ILE A 252 13.51 24.57 0.80
CA ILE A 252 13.74 23.15 0.50
C ILE A 252 13.66 22.89 -1.02
N PHE A 253 12.66 23.42 -1.72
CA PHE A 253 12.57 23.26 -3.18
C PHE A 253 13.75 23.90 -3.91
N SER A 254 14.22 25.07 -3.45
CA SER A 254 15.40 25.72 -4.02
C SER A 254 16.66 24.85 -3.85
N MET A 255 16.86 24.30 -2.65
CA MET A 255 17.98 23.38 -2.37
C MET A 255 17.85 22.07 -3.15
N ALA A 256 16.64 21.50 -3.21
CA ALA A 256 16.35 20.29 -3.96
C ALA A 256 16.64 20.46 -5.46
N ASN A 257 16.27 21.60 -6.04
CA ASN A 257 16.58 21.93 -7.43
C ASN A 257 18.10 22.02 -7.65
N TYR A 258 18.83 22.70 -6.76
CA TYR A 258 20.29 22.77 -6.81
C TYR A 258 20.96 21.39 -6.70
N LEU A 259 20.41 20.49 -5.87
CA LEU A 259 20.87 19.10 -5.73
C LEU A 259 20.43 18.17 -6.87
N GLY A 260 19.71 18.67 -7.88
CA GLY A 260 19.17 17.87 -8.99
C GLY A 260 18.01 16.94 -8.60
N MET A 261 17.41 17.14 -7.42
CA MET A 261 16.27 16.35 -6.92
C MET A 261 14.93 16.76 -7.57
N MET A 262 14.92 17.79 -8.43
CA MET A 262 13.80 18.15 -9.30
C MET A 262 13.95 17.56 -10.72
N GLY A 263 14.88 16.62 -10.90
CA GLY A 263 15.11 15.90 -12.16
C GLY A 263 14.23 14.65 -12.32
N ASN A 264 14.42 13.97 -13.46
CA ASN A 264 13.70 12.74 -13.79
C ASN A 264 13.91 11.64 -12.71
N GLY A 265 12.82 10.95 -12.36
CA GLY A 265 12.81 9.86 -11.38
C GLY A 265 12.37 10.27 -9.97
N TYR A 266 12.39 11.57 -9.65
CA TYR A 266 11.86 12.11 -8.39
C TYR A 266 10.36 12.35 -8.46
N VAL A 267 9.72 12.27 -7.29
CA VAL A 267 8.32 12.61 -7.08
C VAL A 267 8.24 13.48 -5.84
N TRP A 268 7.62 14.65 -5.95
CA TRP A 268 7.36 15.56 -4.84
C TRP A 268 5.86 15.68 -4.62
N ILE A 269 5.41 15.42 -3.39
CA ILE A 269 4.03 15.61 -2.95
C ILE A 269 4.06 16.65 -1.84
N ALA A 270 3.66 17.88 -2.14
CA ALA A 270 3.51 18.95 -1.16
C ALA A 270 2.09 18.92 -0.58
N THR A 271 1.98 19.12 0.73
CA THR A 271 0.69 19.31 1.36
C THR A 271 0.10 20.69 1.01
N ASP A 272 -1.10 20.96 1.52
CA ASP A 272 -1.92 22.12 1.17
C ASP A 272 -1.33 23.50 1.43
N TRP A 273 -0.26 23.60 2.22
CA TRP A 273 0.51 24.83 2.36
C TRP A 273 0.91 25.43 1.00
N LEU A 274 1.31 24.60 0.01
CA LEU A 274 1.76 25.11 -1.29
C LEU A 274 0.59 25.65 -2.10
N SER A 275 -0.57 24.98 -2.07
CA SER A 275 -1.79 25.50 -2.70
C SER A 275 -2.24 26.82 -2.08
N SER A 276 -2.09 26.97 -0.75
CA SER A 276 -2.44 28.21 -0.05
C SER A 276 -1.65 29.41 -0.58
N VAL A 277 -0.40 29.21 -0.99
CA VAL A 277 0.44 30.26 -1.57
C VAL A 277 0.09 30.47 -3.04
N LEU A 278 -0.02 29.40 -3.82
CA LEU A 278 -0.33 29.45 -5.25
C LEU A 278 -1.65 30.18 -5.54
N ASP A 279 -2.66 29.99 -4.68
CA ASP A 279 -3.95 30.65 -4.82
C ASP A 279 -3.95 32.10 -4.30
N SER A 280 -2.98 32.49 -3.45
CA SER A 280 -2.94 33.82 -2.81
C SER A 280 -2.02 34.83 -3.49
N THR A 281 -0.84 34.39 -3.91
CA THR A 281 0.24 35.25 -4.39
C THR A 281 0.82 34.69 -5.67
N PRO A 282 0.84 35.46 -6.77
CA PRO A 282 1.54 35.07 -7.98
C PRO A 282 3.03 34.85 -7.67
N LEU A 283 3.54 33.67 -8.02
CA LEU A 283 4.96 33.35 -7.89
C LEU A 283 5.72 33.80 -9.14
N ASP A 284 6.98 34.17 -8.95
CA ASP A 284 7.87 34.49 -10.06
C ASP A 284 8.27 33.22 -10.85
N SER A 285 8.75 33.41 -12.08
CA SER A 285 9.04 32.30 -12.98
C SER A 285 10.18 31.39 -12.48
N ASP A 286 11.13 31.91 -11.71
CA ASP A 286 12.25 31.13 -11.18
C ASP A 286 11.78 30.22 -10.03
N THR A 287 10.96 30.75 -9.12
CA THR A 287 10.30 29.95 -8.08
C THR A 287 9.40 28.88 -8.69
N MET A 288 8.60 29.21 -9.71
CA MET A 288 7.73 28.24 -10.39
C MET A 288 8.52 27.09 -11.03
N GLU A 289 9.67 27.37 -11.63
CA GLU A 289 10.51 26.33 -12.24
C GLU A 289 11.08 25.38 -11.17
N LYS A 290 11.43 25.89 -9.98
CA LYS A 290 11.96 25.09 -8.86
C LYS A 290 10.95 24.15 -8.20
N ILE A 291 9.65 24.34 -8.43
CA ILE A 291 8.57 23.50 -7.87
C ILE A 291 7.83 22.69 -8.96
N LYS A 292 8.31 22.77 -10.20
CA LYS A 292 7.66 22.17 -11.37
C LYS A 292 7.60 20.65 -11.30
N GLY A 293 6.45 20.09 -11.67
CA GLY A 293 6.16 18.66 -11.59
C GLY A 293 5.77 18.16 -10.20
N ALA A 294 5.75 19.02 -9.18
CA ALA A 294 5.24 18.65 -7.86
C ALA A 294 3.73 18.43 -7.90
N LEU A 295 3.27 17.41 -7.17
CA LEU A 295 1.88 17.21 -6.83
C LEU A 295 1.56 17.99 -5.56
N VAL A 296 0.39 18.63 -5.55
CA VAL A 296 -0.05 19.51 -4.47
C VAL A 296 -1.48 19.15 -4.12
N LEU A 297 -1.78 19.04 -2.83
CA LEU A 297 -3.15 18.92 -2.36
C LEU A 297 -3.73 20.32 -2.13
N ARG A 298 -4.99 20.52 -2.46
CA ARG A 298 -5.73 21.75 -2.12
C ARG A 298 -7.05 21.34 -1.48
N GLN A 299 -7.43 21.98 -0.37
CA GLN A 299 -8.71 21.67 0.26
C GLN A 299 -9.87 21.98 -0.70
N HIS A 300 -10.73 20.99 -0.92
CA HIS A 300 -11.83 21.13 -1.87
C HIS A 300 -12.91 22.03 -1.29
N THR A 301 -13.41 22.96 -2.12
CA THR A 301 -14.53 23.83 -1.76
C THR A 301 -15.54 23.83 -2.89
N ALA A 302 -16.80 23.56 -2.57
CA ALA A 302 -17.84 23.35 -3.57
C ALA A 302 -18.02 24.57 -4.48
N ASP A 303 -18.17 24.34 -5.78
CA ASP A 303 -18.43 25.42 -6.74
C ASP A 303 -19.91 25.82 -6.72
N SER A 304 -20.23 26.83 -5.90
CA SER A 304 -21.58 27.38 -5.75
C SER A 304 -21.71 28.78 -6.35
N ASP A 305 -22.94 29.20 -6.67
CA ASP A 305 -23.20 30.56 -7.16
C ASP A 305 -22.87 31.62 -6.10
N ARG A 306 -23.02 31.28 -4.81
CA ARG A 306 -22.59 32.13 -3.68
C ARG A 306 -21.08 32.36 -3.69
N LYS A 307 -20.29 31.29 -3.85
CA LYS A 307 -18.83 31.35 -3.98
C LYS A 307 -18.42 32.18 -5.20
N LYS A 308 -19.04 31.95 -6.36
CA LYS A 308 -18.75 32.73 -7.58
C LYS A 308 -19.05 34.22 -7.40
N ALA A 309 -20.18 34.56 -6.79
CA ALA A 309 -20.54 35.96 -6.49
C ALA A 309 -19.54 36.60 -5.52
N PHE A 310 -19.14 35.88 -4.46
CA PHE A 310 -18.13 36.33 -3.51
C PHE A 310 -16.78 36.56 -4.20
N VAL A 311 -16.28 35.59 -4.98
CA VAL A 311 -15.03 35.69 -5.75
C VAL A 311 -15.07 36.87 -6.73
N SER A 312 -16.20 37.11 -7.38
CA SER A 312 -16.37 38.26 -8.28
C SER A 312 -16.25 39.60 -7.54
N ARG A 313 -16.88 39.72 -6.35
CA ARG A 313 -16.73 40.91 -5.49
C ARG A 313 -15.29 41.05 -4.98
N TRP A 314 -14.69 39.94 -4.57
CA TRP A 314 -13.32 39.88 -4.06
C TRP A 314 -12.31 40.42 -5.08
N ASN A 315 -12.38 39.92 -6.32
CA ASN A 315 -11.50 40.37 -7.42
C ASN A 315 -11.73 41.84 -7.78
N SER A 316 -12.98 42.32 -7.68
CA SER A 316 -13.31 43.73 -7.93
C SER A 316 -12.79 44.67 -6.84
N GLY A 317 -12.58 44.16 -5.62
CA GLY A 317 -12.03 44.90 -4.49
C GLY A 317 -10.52 45.13 -4.54
N GLY A 318 -9.81 44.55 -5.52
CA GLY A 318 -8.35 44.67 -5.63
C GLY A 318 -7.59 43.91 -4.53
N PHE A 319 -8.23 42.91 -3.91
CA PHE A 319 -7.62 42.09 -2.87
C PHE A 319 -6.60 41.09 -3.45
N PRO A 320 -5.67 40.56 -2.64
CA PRO A 320 -4.78 39.46 -3.05
C PRO A 320 -5.58 38.21 -3.45
N GLY A 321 -4.92 37.21 -4.04
CA GLY A 321 -5.58 35.96 -4.41
C GLY A 321 -6.30 35.29 -3.24
N LEU A 322 -7.36 34.54 -3.54
CA LEU A 322 -8.23 33.92 -2.53
C LEU A 322 -7.91 32.42 -2.38
N ASN A 323 -7.31 32.06 -1.25
CA ASN A 323 -7.09 30.66 -0.88
C ASN A 323 -8.28 30.04 -0.14
N SER A 324 -8.27 28.71 0.01
CA SER A 324 -9.32 27.95 0.73
C SER A 324 -9.46 28.35 2.19
N TYR A 325 -8.36 28.67 2.89
CA TYR A 325 -8.39 29.11 4.29
C TYR A 325 -9.12 30.43 4.50
N GLY A 326 -9.06 31.35 3.53
CA GLY A 326 -9.86 32.58 3.52
C GLY A 326 -11.36 32.30 3.42
N LEU A 327 -11.75 31.33 2.58
CA LEU A 327 -13.15 30.89 2.48
C LEU A 327 -13.63 30.25 3.77
N PHE A 328 -12.82 29.39 4.41
CA PHE A 328 -13.14 28.83 5.72
C PHE A 328 -13.28 29.92 6.78
N ALA A 329 -12.36 30.90 6.83
CA ALA A 329 -12.44 32.01 7.79
C ALA A 329 -13.74 32.84 7.63
N TYR A 330 -14.14 33.12 6.39
CA TYR A 330 -15.41 33.78 6.10
C TYR A 330 -16.60 32.96 6.62
N ASP A 331 -16.61 31.66 6.33
CA ASP A 331 -17.68 30.74 6.74
C ASP A 331 -17.72 30.54 8.26
N SER A 332 -16.59 30.56 8.96
CA SER A 332 -16.53 30.49 10.43
C SER A 332 -17.25 31.66 11.10
N VAL A 333 -17.10 32.87 10.56
CA VAL A 333 -17.82 34.07 11.05
C VAL A 333 -19.33 33.89 10.86
N TRP A 334 -19.75 33.43 9.68
CA TRP A 334 -21.16 33.17 9.39
C TRP A 334 -21.77 32.09 10.29
N LEU A 335 -21.03 31.01 10.52
CA LEU A 335 -21.43 29.93 11.42
C LEU A 335 -21.63 30.45 12.85
N VAL A 336 -20.66 31.23 13.37
CA VAL A 336 -20.75 31.83 14.71
C VAL A 336 -21.93 32.81 14.80
N ALA A 337 -22.11 33.67 13.81
CA ALA A 337 -23.22 34.63 13.78
C ALA A 337 -24.59 33.94 13.83
N GLN A 338 -24.79 32.87 13.07
CA GLN A 338 -26.02 32.09 13.10
C GLN A 338 -26.21 31.34 14.42
N ALA A 339 -25.14 30.79 14.99
CA ALA A 339 -25.19 30.13 16.29
C ALA A 339 -25.55 31.12 17.42
N ILE A 340 -25.02 32.34 17.37
CA ILE A 340 -25.37 33.43 18.30
C ILE A 340 -26.84 33.85 18.12
N ASP A 341 -27.33 33.95 16.88
CA ASP A 341 -28.74 34.29 16.66
C ASP A 341 -29.67 33.20 17.23
N LYS A 342 -29.33 31.93 17.00
CA LYS A 342 -30.04 30.78 17.60
C LYS A 342 -29.96 30.79 19.13
N PHE A 343 -28.79 31.12 19.68
CA PHE A 343 -28.57 31.27 21.12
C PHE A 343 -29.53 32.28 21.74
N PHE A 344 -29.66 33.47 21.15
CA PHE A 344 -30.60 34.48 21.63
C PHE A 344 -32.07 34.08 21.42
N ASN A 345 -32.40 33.43 20.30
CA ASN A 345 -33.75 32.94 20.03
C ASN A 345 -34.23 31.89 21.04
N GLN A 346 -33.30 31.17 21.67
CA GLN A 346 -33.59 30.18 22.71
C GLN A 346 -33.60 30.78 24.12
N GLY A 347 -33.43 32.10 24.25
CA GLY A 347 -33.39 32.79 25.54
C GLY A 347 -32.03 32.78 26.24
N GLY A 348 -30.94 32.46 25.52
CA GLY A 348 -29.58 32.52 26.05
C GLY A 348 -29.18 33.95 26.47
N VAL A 349 -28.46 34.08 27.57
CA VAL A 349 -28.04 35.38 28.13
C VAL A 349 -26.53 35.43 28.22
N ILE A 350 -25.92 36.47 27.66
CA ILE A 350 -24.48 36.70 27.85
C ILE A 350 -24.25 37.07 29.32
N SER A 351 -23.63 36.16 30.06
CA SER A 351 -23.28 36.36 31.46
C SER A 351 -21.98 35.62 31.78
N PHE A 352 -21.20 36.20 32.68
CA PHE A 352 -19.89 35.70 33.06
C PHE A 352 -19.84 35.48 34.58
N SER A 353 -19.08 34.48 35.01
CA SER A 353 -18.83 34.20 36.43
C SER A 353 -17.34 34.11 36.72
N ASN A 354 -16.95 34.54 37.93
CA ASN A 354 -15.55 34.47 38.34
C ASN A 354 -15.21 33.03 38.71
N ASP A 355 -14.03 32.55 38.29
CA ASP A 355 -13.52 31.26 38.75
C ASP A 355 -12.83 31.42 40.10
N SER A 356 -13.36 30.77 41.14
CA SER A 356 -12.77 30.75 42.48
C SER A 356 -11.35 30.15 42.53
N ARG A 357 -10.94 29.39 41.50
CA ARG A 357 -9.57 28.86 41.37
C ARG A 357 -8.57 29.93 40.91
N LEU A 358 -9.06 30.97 40.24
CA LEU A 358 -8.26 32.07 39.70
C LEU A 358 -8.18 33.27 40.65
N SER A 359 -8.97 33.26 41.75
CA SER A 359 -8.84 34.27 42.80
C SER A 359 -7.55 34.03 43.60
N THR A 360 -6.48 34.76 43.28
CA THR A 360 -5.26 34.82 44.08
C THR A 360 -5.50 35.64 45.34
N GLY A 361 -5.39 35.00 46.50
CA GLY A 361 -5.27 35.70 47.77
C GLY A 361 -3.93 36.43 47.85
N GLY A 362 -3.91 37.72 47.44
CA GLY A 362 -2.81 38.66 47.67
C GLY A 362 -1.93 38.97 46.46
N ASP A 363 -1.71 40.27 46.24
CA ASP A 363 -0.62 40.99 45.53
C ASP A 363 0.10 40.26 44.37
N SER A 364 -0.65 39.58 43.49
CA SER A 364 -0.12 39.07 42.23
C SER A 364 -0.30 40.12 41.12
N ASN A 365 0.80 40.55 40.49
CA ASN A 365 0.79 41.48 39.34
C ASN A 365 0.10 40.93 38.08
N LEU A 366 -0.29 39.65 38.08
CA LEU A 366 -1.07 39.04 37.01
C LEU A 366 -2.56 39.11 37.43
N HIS A 367 -3.35 39.90 36.68
CA HIS A 367 -4.79 40.12 36.90
C HIS A 367 -5.63 38.90 36.49
N LEU A 368 -5.28 37.70 36.98
CA LEU A 368 -5.96 36.45 36.63
C LEU A 368 -7.39 36.40 37.18
N ASP A 369 -7.68 37.21 38.19
CA ASP A 369 -9.01 37.44 38.76
C ASP A 369 -9.97 38.18 37.81
N ALA A 370 -9.42 38.86 36.79
CA ALA A 370 -10.22 39.49 35.73
C ALA A 370 -10.76 38.48 34.69
N MET A 371 -10.22 37.25 34.65
CA MET A 371 -10.72 36.21 33.75
C MET A 371 -12.04 35.64 34.27
N SER A 372 -12.99 35.48 33.36
CA SER A 372 -14.34 35.03 33.71
C SER A 372 -14.81 33.89 32.81
N ILE A 373 -15.55 32.95 33.41
CA ILE A 373 -16.14 31.80 32.73
C ILE A 373 -17.42 32.27 32.04
N PHE A 374 -17.55 31.95 30.75
CA PHE A 374 -18.79 32.20 30.02
C PHE A 374 -19.85 31.14 30.40
N ASN A 375 -20.85 31.54 31.19
CA ASN A 375 -21.80 30.63 31.83
C ASN A 375 -22.57 29.75 30.83
N ASP A 376 -23.01 30.33 29.72
CA ASP A 376 -23.76 29.63 28.68
C ASP A 376 -22.88 29.18 27.51
N GLY A 377 -21.56 29.08 27.72
CA GLY A 377 -20.59 28.66 26.70
C GLY A 377 -20.88 27.30 26.07
N LYS A 378 -21.33 26.34 26.88
CA LYS A 378 -21.75 25.02 26.39
C LYS A 378 -23.00 25.09 25.51
N LEU A 379 -23.93 26.00 25.81
CA LEU A 379 -25.13 26.20 25.01
C LEU A 379 -24.77 26.80 23.65
N LEU A 380 -23.91 27.82 23.63
CA LEU A 380 -23.41 28.41 22.38
C LEU A 380 -22.63 27.38 21.55
N LEU A 381 -21.74 26.60 22.18
CA LEU A 381 -21.03 25.51 21.52
C LEU A 381 -22.01 24.48 20.92
N GLY A 382 -23.04 24.09 21.67
CA GLY A 382 -24.08 23.19 21.17
C GLY A 382 -24.80 23.76 19.94
N ASN A 383 -25.06 25.06 19.91
CA ASN A 383 -25.65 25.73 18.76
C ASN A 383 -24.73 25.78 17.54
N ILE A 384 -23.41 25.95 17.74
CA ILE A 384 -22.39 25.88 16.70
C ILE A 384 -22.35 24.48 16.08
N LEU A 385 -22.28 23.43 16.91
CA LEU A 385 -22.19 22.03 16.46
C LEU A 385 -23.46 21.53 15.77
N GLN A 386 -24.63 22.05 16.16
CA GLN A 386 -25.91 21.76 15.50
C GLN A 386 -26.13 22.57 14.22
N GLY A 387 -25.23 23.50 13.87
CA GLY A 387 -25.32 24.29 12.66
C GLY A 387 -25.23 23.40 11.41
N ASP A 388 -26.26 23.44 10.58
CA ASP A 388 -26.28 22.82 9.25
C ASP A 388 -26.48 23.95 8.23
N VAL A 389 -25.36 24.52 7.79
CA VAL A 389 -25.33 25.79 7.07
C VAL A 389 -24.64 25.59 5.73
N VAL A 390 -25.18 26.20 4.68
CA VAL A 390 -24.54 26.22 3.36
C VAL A 390 -23.75 27.53 3.23
N GLY A 391 -22.44 27.47 3.39
CA GLY A 391 -21.49 28.57 3.25
C GLY A 391 -20.89 28.68 1.84
N LEU A 392 -19.77 29.40 1.73
CA LEU A 392 -18.97 29.52 0.51
C LEU A 392 -18.19 28.23 0.19
N THR A 393 -17.79 27.49 1.23
CA THR A 393 -17.01 26.25 1.12
C THR A 393 -17.87 25.02 0.81
N GLY A 394 -19.19 25.11 1.00
CA GLY A 394 -20.14 24.03 0.83
C GLY A 394 -21.06 23.90 2.04
N ARG A 395 -21.58 22.69 2.27
CA ARG A 395 -22.38 22.39 3.46
C ARG A 395 -21.46 22.17 4.67
N ILE A 396 -21.63 23.00 5.70
CA ILE A 396 -20.89 22.95 6.94
C ILE A 396 -21.72 22.13 7.93
N LYS A 397 -21.19 20.97 8.30
CA LYS A 397 -21.75 20.08 9.30
C LYS A 397 -20.61 19.37 10.01
N PHE A 398 -20.77 19.11 11.30
CA PHE A 398 -19.76 18.48 12.13
C PHE A 398 -20.07 16.99 12.40
N GLU A 399 -19.02 16.18 12.37
CA GLU A 399 -19.02 14.81 12.90
C GLU A 399 -18.89 14.82 14.44
N PRO A 400 -19.08 13.67 15.13
CA PRO A 400 -18.93 13.60 16.59
C PRO A 400 -17.55 14.05 17.11
N ASP A 401 -16.50 13.90 16.30
CA ASP A 401 -15.14 14.37 16.58
C ASP A 401 -14.95 15.89 16.37
N ARG A 402 -16.03 16.58 15.97
CA ARG A 402 -16.10 18.03 15.69
C ARG A 402 -15.22 18.47 14.52
N SER A 403 -14.95 17.57 13.60
CA SER A 403 -14.40 17.87 12.28
C SER A 403 -15.52 18.02 11.24
N LEU A 404 -15.23 18.67 10.12
CA LEU A 404 -16.19 18.82 9.02
C LEU A 404 -16.49 17.46 8.35
N THR A 405 -17.77 17.20 8.09
CA THR A 405 -18.23 16.03 7.32
C THR A 405 -17.74 16.09 5.87
N LEU A 406 -17.62 14.92 5.21
CA LEU A 406 -17.27 14.80 3.78
C LEU A 406 -15.96 15.52 3.37
N PRO A 407 -14.82 15.22 4.03
CA PRO A 407 -13.55 15.83 3.65
C PRO A 407 -13.13 15.43 2.23
N ALA A 408 -12.70 16.42 1.46
CA ALA A 408 -12.26 16.27 0.08
C ALA A 408 -11.11 17.22 -0.26
N TYR A 409 -10.28 16.81 -1.21
CA TYR A 409 -9.12 17.55 -1.70
C TYR A 409 -9.08 17.54 -3.23
N ASP A 410 -8.71 18.66 -3.82
CA ASP A 410 -8.25 18.72 -5.19
C ASP A 410 -6.80 18.22 -5.27
N VAL A 411 -6.51 17.36 -6.23
CA VAL A 411 -5.13 16.97 -6.57
C VAL A 411 -4.66 17.86 -7.71
N ILE A 412 -3.62 18.65 -7.46
CA ILE A 412 -3.06 19.63 -8.38
C ILE A 412 -1.65 19.18 -8.80
N ASN A 413 -1.28 19.49 -10.04
CA ASN A 413 0.05 19.32 -10.58
C ASN A 413 0.59 20.67 -11.05
N VAL A 414 1.78 21.05 -10.58
CA VAL A 414 2.48 22.26 -11.03
C VAL A 414 3.09 22.04 -12.42
N VAL A 415 2.65 22.82 -13.41
CA VAL A 415 3.06 22.68 -14.81
C VAL A 415 3.38 24.05 -15.43
N GLY A 416 4.56 24.14 -16.05
CA GLY A 416 5.03 25.39 -16.67
C GLY A 416 5.02 26.55 -15.66
N THR A 417 4.34 27.65 -16.00
CA THR A 417 4.20 28.84 -15.15
C THR A 417 2.95 28.82 -14.25
N GLY A 418 2.23 27.71 -14.19
CA GLY A 418 1.01 27.60 -13.40
C GLY A 418 0.80 26.20 -12.84
N PHE A 419 -0.46 25.83 -12.69
CA PHE A 419 -0.84 24.51 -12.20
C PHE A 419 -2.13 24.03 -12.85
N ARG A 420 -2.34 22.71 -12.85
CA ARG A 420 -3.55 22.07 -13.36
C ARG A 420 -4.11 21.09 -12.34
N ARG A 421 -5.43 21.02 -12.22
CA ARG A 421 -6.09 19.98 -11.42
C ARG A 421 -6.02 18.66 -12.18
N VAL A 422 -5.51 17.60 -11.56
CA VAL A 422 -5.43 16.24 -12.14
C VAL A 422 -6.49 15.30 -11.58
N GLY A 423 -7.23 15.72 -10.56
CA GLY A 423 -8.40 15.01 -10.05
C GLY A 423 -8.79 15.50 -8.66
N TYR A 424 -9.55 14.68 -7.97
CA TYR A 424 -10.06 14.88 -6.63
C TYR A 424 -9.75 13.64 -5.80
N TRP A 425 -9.68 13.85 -4.50
CA TRP A 425 -9.75 12.80 -3.50
C TRP A 425 -10.89 13.13 -2.54
N SER A 426 -11.67 12.14 -2.14
CA SER A 426 -12.63 12.31 -1.05
C SER A 426 -12.63 11.10 -0.12
N ASN A 427 -12.98 11.31 1.14
CA ASN A 427 -13.15 10.19 2.06
C ASN A 427 -14.36 9.29 1.69
N TYR A 428 -15.17 9.69 0.70
CA TYR A 428 -16.34 8.95 0.25
C TYR A 428 -16.04 8.00 -0.91
N SER A 429 -15.27 8.48 -1.90
CA SER A 429 -15.03 7.78 -3.17
C SER A 429 -13.56 7.43 -3.43
N GLY A 430 -12.62 7.98 -2.66
CA GLY A 430 -11.20 7.89 -2.99
C GLY A 430 -10.81 8.83 -4.14
N LEU A 431 -9.81 8.45 -4.94
CA LEU A 431 -9.32 9.22 -6.09
C LEU A 431 -10.29 9.18 -7.29
N SER A 432 -10.68 10.34 -7.81
CA SER A 432 -11.59 10.44 -8.96
C SER A 432 -11.32 11.67 -9.83
N THR A 433 -11.72 11.61 -11.11
CA THR A 433 -11.76 12.77 -12.01
C THR A 433 -13.09 13.52 -11.96
N VAL A 434 -14.10 12.94 -11.31
CA VAL A 434 -15.44 13.51 -11.13
C VAL A 434 -15.48 14.30 -9.81
N THR A 435 -16.25 15.38 -9.77
CA THR A 435 -16.34 16.23 -8.58
C THR A 435 -16.96 15.48 -7.39
N PRO A 436 -16.52 15.76 -6.15
CA PRO A 436 -17.05 15.10 -4.96
C PRO A 436 -18.58 15.21 -4.82
N GLU A 437 -19.17 16.37 -5.16
CA GLU A 437 -20.63 16.60 -5.03
C GLU A 437 -21.45 15.65 -5.89
N THR A 438 -20.98 15.36 -7.11
CA THR A 438 -21.66 14.44 -8.02
C THR A 438 -21.61 13.01 -7.47
N LEU A 439 -20.48 12.65 -6.85
CA LEU A 439 -20.27 11.31 -6.29
C LEU A 439 -21.09 11.08 -5.02
N TYR A 440 -21.36 12.13 -4.24
CA TYR A 440 -22.21 12.04 -3.05
C TYR A 440 -23.69 11.72 -3.36
N MET A 441 -24.11 11.86 -4.62
CA MET A 441 -25.48 11.51 -5.05
C MET A 441 -25.70 10.00 -5.24
N SER A 442 -24.61 9.21 -5.24
CA SER A 442 -24.64 7.76 -5.39
C SER A 442 -24.04 7.09 -4.16
N PRO A 443 -24.28 5.80 -3.89
CA PRO A 443 -23.67 5.08 -2.78
C PRO A 443 -22.13 5.15 -2.81
N PRO A 444 -21.46 5.09 -1.65
CA PRO A 444 -20.01 5.20 -1.58
C PRO A 444 -19.34 4.01 -2.27
N ASN A 445 -18.44 4.31 -3.20
CA ASN A 445 -17.66 3.31 -3.91
C ASN A 445 -16.18 3.68 -3.82
N ARG A 446 -15.39 2.82 -3.16
CA ARG A 446 -13.95 2.98 -2.96
C ARG A 446 -13.15 1.84 -3.59
N SER A 447 -13.73 1.16 -4.59
CA SER A 447 -13.06 0.12 -5.36
C SER A 447 -11.80 0.67 -6.03
N SER A 448 -10.69 -0.07 -5.99
CA SER A 448 -9.46 0.31 -6.67
C SER A 448 -9.61 0.40 -8.19
N ALA A 449 -10.59 -0.30 -8.77
CA ALA A 449 -10.87 -0.28 -10.20
C ALA A 449 -11.48 1.05 -10.69
N ASP A 450 -12.16 1.78 -9.79
CA ASP A 450 -12.83 3.04 -10.10
C ASP A 450 -11.95 4.26 -9.76
N GLN A 451 -10.76 4.03 -9.19
CA GLN A 451 -9.82 5.10 -8.90
C GLN A 451 -9.17 5.63 -10.17
N GLN A 452 -9.26 6.94 -10.38
CA GLN A 452 -8.73 7.55 -11.59
C GLN A 452 -8.23 8.97 -11.35
N LEU A 453 -7.07 9.28 -11.92
CA LEU A 453 -6.51 10.62 -12.05
C LEU A 453 -6.13 10.87 -13.51
N TYR A 454 -6.19 12.13 -13.94
CA TYR A 454 -5.60 12.55 -15.20
C TYR A 454 -4.07 12.39 -15.17
N SER A 455 -3.44 12.40 -16.35
CA SER A 455 -1.99 12.29 -16.45
C SER A 455 -1.28 13.36 -15.62
N VAL A 456 -0.13 13.01 -15.07
CA VAL A 456 0.72 13.88 -14.26
C VAL A 456 1.99 14.14 -15.03
N ILE A 457 2.42 15.41 -15.10
CA ILE A 457 3.77 15.77 -15.53
C ILE A 457 4.64 15.76 -14.27
N TRP A 458 5.69 14.96 -14.29
CA TRP A 458 6.60 14.75 -13.18
C TRP A 458 7.83 15.66 -13.30
N PRO A 459 8.62 15.82 -12.23
CA PRO A 459 9.91 16.50 -12.29
C PRO A 459 10.78 15.95 -13.43
N GLY A 460 11.51 16.84 -14.11
CA GLY A 460 12.21 16.52 -15.37
C GLY A 460 11.31 16.48 -16.62
N GLU A 461 10.13 17.11 -16.57
CA GLU A 461 9.19 17.29 -17.70
C GLU A 461 8.69 16.02 -18.38
N THR A 462 8.63 14.91 -17.64
CA THR A 462 8.18 13.62 -18.18
C THR A 462 6.74 13.34 -17.79
N SER A 463 5.96 12.75 -18.70
CA SER A 463 4.63 12.19 -18.40
C SER A 463 4.70 10.73 -17.96
N VAL A 464 5.87 10.10 -18.06
CA VAL A 464 6.10 8.71 -17.66
C VAL A 464 6.18 8.66 -16.14
N LYS A 465 5.32 7.84 -15.53
CA LYS A 465 5.30 7.60 -14.08
C LYS A 465 6.69 7.19 -13.58
N PRO A 466 7.30 7.93 -12.63
CA PRO A 466 8.55 7.55 -12.02
C PRO A 466 8.43 6.22 -11.28
N ARG A 467 9.53 5.46 -11.26
CA ARG A 467 9.63 4.22 -10.49
C ARG A 467 9.43 4.46 -8.98
N GLY A 468 9.76 5.66 -8.50
CA GLY A 468 9.63 6.06 -7.10
C GLY A 468 10.76 5.55 -6.20
N TRP A 469 11.74 4.84 -6.75
CA TRP A 469 12.94 4.41 -6.03
C TRP A 469 14.12 4.16 -6.97
N VAL A 470 15.32 4.21 -6.41
CA VAL A 470 16.58 3.83 -7.07
C VAL A 470 17.41 2.98 -6.11
N PHE A 471 18.36 2.21 -6.66
CA PHE A 471 19.39 1.62 -5.81
C PHE A 471 20.21 2.75 -5.17
N PRO A 472 20.58 2.65 -3.89
CA PRO A 472 21.36 3.71 -3.27
C PRO A 472 22.69 3.84 -4.00
N ASN A 473 23.17 5.07 -4.21
CA ASN A 473 24.54 5.29 -4.69
C ASN A 473 25.58 4.82 -3.65
N ASN A 474 25.18 4.77 -2.36
CA ASN A 474 25.90 4.12 -1.27
C ASN A 474 25.48 2.65 -1.08
N GLY A 475 24.89 2.04 -2.12
CA GLY A 475 24.19 0.78 -2.04
C GLY A 475 25.07 -0.32 -1.50
N LYS A 476 24.71 -0.83 -0.32
CA LYS A 476 25.34 -2.00 0.27
C LYS A 476 25.33 -3.11 -0.78
N GLN A 477 26.51 -3.57 -1.18
CA GLN A 477 26.61 -4.66 -2.14
C GLN A 477 25.83 -5.85 -1.62
N LEU A 478 24.92 -6.40 -2.43
CA LEU A 478 24.17 -7.58 -2.04
C LEU A 478 25.14 -8.71 -1.73
N ARG A 479 25.05 -9.28 -0.53
CA ARG A 479 25.83 -10.43 -0.08
C ARG A 479 25.15 -11.68 -0.57
N ILE A 480 25.68 -12.23 -1.66
CA ILE A 480 25.12 -13.38 -2.33
C ILE A 480 25.86 -14.62 -1.87
N GLY A 481 25.20 -15.49 -1.09
CA GLY A 481 25.78 -16.73 -0.60
C GLY A 481 25.99 -17.75 -1.70
N VAL A 482 27.20 -18.30 -1.81
CA VAL A 482 27.56 -19.29 -2.81
C VAL A 482 28.15 -20.54 -2.12
N PRO A 483 27.55 -21.73 -2.30
CA PRO A 483 28.00 -22.94 -1.62
C PRO A 483 29.34 -23.44 -2.21
N ILE A 484 30.36 -23.62 -1.37
CA ILE A 484 31.60 -24.28 -1.78
C ILE A 484 31.40 -25.79 -1.71
N ARG A 485 31.09 -26.40 -2.85
CA ARG A 485 30.89 -27.86 -2.92
C ARG A 485 32.17 -28.61 -3.25
N VAL A 486 32.24 -29.84 -2.74
CA VAL A 486 33.27 -30.82 -3.09
C VAL A 486 32.84 -31.66 -4.29
N SER A 487 31.54 -31.92 -4.41
CA SER A 487 30.90 -32.64 -5.52
C SER A 487 30.21 -31.70 -6.51
N PHE A 488 30.10 -32.10 -7.78
CA PHE A 488 29.39 -31.38 -8.84
C PHE A 488 29.88 -29.92 -9.00
N LYS A 489 31.19 -29.76 -9.22
CA LYS A 489 31.87 -28.46 -9.33
C LYS A 489 31.47 -27.67 -10.58
N GLU A 490 30.78 -28.33 -11.52
CA GLU A 490 30.22 -27.75 -12.74
C GLU A 490 29.08 -26.76 -12.44
N PHE A 491 28.33 -26.98 -11.35
CA PHE A 491 27.24 -26.08 -10.96
C PHE A 491 27.78 -24.80 -10.32
N VAL A 492 28.71 -24.93 -9.38
CA VAL A 492 29.36 -23.83 -8.66
C VAL A 492 30.74 -24.29 -8.19
N SER A 493 31.77 -23.50 -8.48
CA SER A 493 33.11 -23.65 -7.91
C SER A 493 33.84 -22.32 -7.77
N PRO A 494 34.71 -22.16 -6.76
CA PRO A 494 35.56 -20.97 -6.64
C PRO A 494 36.67 -21.00 -7.70
N VAL A 495 36.99 -19.83 -8.27
CA VAL A 495 38.09 -19.65 -9.22
C VAL A 495 39.41 -19.66 -8.46
N ARG A 496 40.37 -20.50 -8.89
CA ARG A 496 41.67 -20.62 -8.22
C ARG A 496 42.46 -19.30 -8.33
N GLY A 497 42.91 -18.78 -7.20
CA GLY A 497 43.74 -17.55 -7.13
C GLY A 497 42.97 -16.25 -6.89
N THR A 498 41.63 -16.27 -6.88
CA THR A 498 40.79 -15.10 -6.55
C THR A 498 39.65 -15.53 -5.62
N PRO A 499 39.69 -15.21 -4.32
CA PRO A 499 38.71 -15.69 -3.33
C PRO A 499 37.27 -15.22 -3.60
N ASP A 500 37.09 -14.11 -4.32
CA ASP A 500 35.77 -13.47 -4.53
C ASP A 500 35.13 -13.80 -5.90
N LYS A 501 35.77 -14.64 -6.72
CA LYS A 501 35.24 -15.03 -8.03
C LYS A 501 34.81 -16.50 -8.02
N PHE A 502 33.59 -16.71 -8.48
CA PHE A 502 32.99 -18.03 -8.66
C PHE A 502 32.67 -18.26 -10.12
N GLN A 503 32.65 -19.53 -10.53
CA GLN A 503 32.29 -19.97 -11.87
C GLN A 503 31.37 -21.18 -11.78
N GLY A 504 30.62 -21.43 -12.85
CA GLY A 504 29.73 -22.57 -12.96
C GLY A 504 28.33 -22.17 -13.40
N PHE A 505 27.53 -23.16 -13.76
CA PHE A 505 26.22 -22.95 -14.37
C PHE A 505 25.31 -22.02 -13.57
N CYS A 506 25.26 -22.15 -12.24
CA CYS A 506 24.39 -21.32 -11.40
C CYS A 506 24.86 -19.84 -11.34
N ILE A 507 26.17 -19.60 -11.44
CA ILE A 507 26.74 -18.25 -11.48
C ILE A 507 26.39 -17.59 -12.80
N ASP A 508 26.54 -18.32 -13.91
CA ASP A 508 26.24 -17.81 -15.26
C ASP A 508 24.76 -17.43 -15.39
N VAL A 509 23.85 -18.27 -14.87
CA VAL A 509 22.40 -17.98 -14.84
C VAL A 509 22.10 -16.71 -14.04
N PHE A 510 22.72 -16.53 -12.88
CA PHE A 510 22.51 -15.33 -12.07
C PHE A 510 23.07 -14.08 -12.74
N THR A 511 24.29 -14.14 -13.27
CA THR A 511 24.90 -13.01 -13.98
C THR A 511 24.10 -12.64 -15.22
N ALA A 512 23.59 -13.62 -15.97
CA ALA A 512 22.68 -13.36 -17.09
C ALA A 512 21.38 -12.69 -16.62
N ALA A 513 20.78 -13.14 -15.52
CA ALA A 513 19.58 -12.53 -14.95
C ALA A 513 19.82 -11.08 -14.49
N VAL A 514 20.95 -10.81 -13.84
CA VAL A 514 21.33 -9.44 -13.42
C VAL A 514 21.60 -8.54 -14.61
N ASN A 515 22.25 -9.04 -15.67
CA ASN A 515 22.53 -8.25 -16.88
C ASN A 515 21.27 -7.89 -17.69
N LEU A 516 20.17 -8.61 -17.52
CA LEU A 516 18.87 -8.26 -18.11
C LEU A 516 18.15 -7.15 -17.35
N LEU A 517 18.60 -6.79 -16.16
CA LEU A 517 18.05 -5.67 -15.41
C LEU A 517 18.45 -4.36 -16.09
N GLN A 518 17.51 -3.44 -16.21
CA GLN A 518 17.74 -2.11 -16.82
C GLN A 518 18.64 -1.19 -15.98
N TYR A 519 19.27 -1.71 -14.92
CA TYR A 519 20.05 -0.97 -13.95
C TYR A 519 21.15 -1.85 -13.34
N PRO A 520 22.27 -1.24 -12.91
CA PRO A 520 23.35 -1.98 -12.26
C PRO A 520 22.92 -2.38 -10.84
N VAL A 521 23.01 -3.68 -10.53
CA VAL A 521 22.86 -4.21 -9.17
C VAL A 521 24.25 -4.56 -8.65
N PRO A 522 24.79 -3.81 -7.68
CA PRO A 522 26.09 -4.15 -7.10
C PRO A 522 25.92 -5.35 -6.16
N TYR A 523 26.70 -6.41 -6.40
CA TYR A 523 26.68 -7.62 -5.58
C TYR A 523 28.10 -8.14 -5.33
N GLN A 524 28.26 -8.87 -4.24
CA GLN A 524 29.47 -9.60 -3.90
C GLN A 524 29.11 -11.05 -3.57
N PHE A 525 29.94 -11.99 -4.03
CA PHE A 525 29.76 -13.40 -3.70
C PHE A 525 30.43 -13.71 -2.37
N VAL A 526 29.67 -14.31 -1.45
CA VAL A 526 30.15 -14.73 -0.13
C VAL A 526 30.25 -16.26 -0.12
N PRO A 527 31.46 -16.84 0.03
CA PRO A 527 31.61 -18.28 0.14
C PRO A 527 30.92 -18.84 1.38
N VAL A 528 30.16 -19.93 1.21
CA VAL A 528 29.57 -20.67 2.33
C VAL A 528 30.03 -22.13 2.30
N GLY A 529 30.77 -22.54 3.34
CA GLY A 529 31.31 -23.89 3.49
C GLY A 529 32.83 -23.89 3.70
N ASP A 530 33.37 -25.03 4.15
CA ASP A 530 34.78 -25.21 4.47
C ASP A 530 35.63 -25.70 3.26
N GLY A 531 34.98 -25.97 2.13
CA GLY A 531 35.60 -26.54 0.93
C GLY A 531 36.10 -28.00 1.08
N LYS A 532 35.88 -28.62 2.24
CA LYS A 532 36.26 -30.01 2.54
C LYS A 532 35.05 -30.94 2.57
N LYS A 533 33.88 -30.41 2.91
CA LYS A 533 32.59 -31.11 2.88
C LYS A 533 31.55 -30.26 2.16
N ASN A 534 30.50 -30.90 1.65
CA ASN A 534 29.38 -30.18 1.09
C ASN A 534 28.64 -29.41 2.19
N PRO A 535 28.35 -28.11 1.99
CA PRO A 535 27.67 -27.29 2.99
C PRO A 535 26.21 -27.70 3.18
N SER A 536 25.68 -27.47 4.38
CA SER A 536 24.25 -27.63 4.67
C SER A 536 23.46 -26.53 3.97
N TYR A 537 22.61 -26.91 3.02
CA TYR A 537 21.71 -25.96 2.37
C TYR A 537 20.68 -25.35 3.31
N MET A 538 20.34 -26.03 4.42
CA MET A 538 19.45 -25.44 5.43
C MET A 538 20.13 -24.26 6.13
N ASP A 539 21.43 -24.34 6.39
CA ASP A 539 22.18 -23.28 7.06
C ASP A 539 22.35 -22.07 6.15
N ILE A 540 22.56 -22.31 4.85
CA ILE A 540 22.57 -21.26 3.82
C ILE A 540 21.21 -20.53 3.80
N VAL A 541 20.11 -21.28 3.78
CA VAL A 541 18.76 -20.71 3.79
C VAL A 541 18.48 -19.94 5.08
N ASN A 542 18.87 -20.49 6.23
CA ASN A 542 18.75 -19.80 7.52
C ASN A 542 19.59 -18.51 7.57
N SER A 543 20.75 -18.49 6.90
CA SER A 543 21.58 -17.28 6.79
C SER A 543 20.91 -16.19 5.97
N VAL A 544 20.11 -16.56 4.96
CA VAL A 544 19.25 -15.61 4.22
C VAL A 544 18.10 -15.12 5.10
N TYR A 545 17.41 -16.03 5.79
CA TYR A 545 16.31 -15.67 6.71
C TYR A 545 16.73 -14.71 7.83
N ASN A 546 17.91 -14.93 8.42
CA ASN A 546 18.47 -14.09 9.48
C ASN A 546 19.09 -12.77 8.97
N GLY A 547 19.03 -12.46 7.67
CA GLY A 547 19.60 -11.25 7.09
C GLY A 547 21.14 -11.19 7.08
N VAL A 548 21.81 -12.33 7.29
CA VAL A 548 23.28 -12.45 7.18
C VAL A 548 23.70 -12.44 5.71
N LEU A 549 22.90 -13.09 4.85
CA LEU A 549 23.01 -13.05 3.40
C LEU A 549 21.76 -12.38 2.83
N ASP A 550 21.91 -11.64 1.73
CA ASP A 550 20.79 -10.94 1.10
C ASP A 550 20.10 -11.84 0.05
N ALA A 551 20.85 -12.80 -0.52
CA ALA A 551 20.32 -13.91 -1.32
C ALA A 551 21.32 -15.09 -1.33
N ALA A 552 20.92 -16.24 -1.88
CA ALA A 552 21.81 -17.38 -2.09
C ALA A 552 21.61 -18.00 -3.48
N ILE A 553 22.70 -18.44 -4.10
CA ILE A 553 22.70 -19.05 -5.44
C ILE A 553 23.43 -20.38 -5.37
N GLY A 554 22.83 -21.40 -5.96
CA GLY A 554 23.44 -22.71 -6.17
C GLY A 554 22.39 -23.70 -6.60
N ASP A 555 22.72 -24.98 -6.55
CA ASP A 555 21.81 -26.11 -6.77
C ASP A 555 20.91 -26.37 -5.54
N ILE A 556 20.29 -25.30 -5.03
CA ILE A 556 19.45 -25.34 -3.84
C ILE A 556 18.07 -25.90 -4.23
N ALA A 557 17.79 -27.14 -3.82
CA ALA A 557 16.49 -27.75 -4.06
C ALA A 557 15.37 -26.98 -3.32
N ILE A 558 14.29 -26.69 -4.06
CA ILE A 558 13.06 -26.10 -3.52
C ILE A 558 12.28 -27.21 -2.82
N VAL A 559 12.17 -27.12 -1.48
CA VAL A 559 11.44 -28.09 -0.64
C VAL A 559 10.54 -27.35 0.35
N THR A 560 9.43 -27.97 0.73
CA THR A 560 8.37 -27.34 1.56
C THR A 560 8.87 -26.73 2.86
N ASN A 561 9.90 -27.30 3.50
CA ASN A 561 10.41 -26.75 4.75
C ASN A 561 11.20 -25.45 4.56
N ARG A 562 11.84 -25.27 3.40
CA ARG A 562 12.61 -24.06 3.06
C ARG A 562 11.70 -22.92 2.59
N THR A 563 10.65 -23.25 1.82
CA THR A 563 9.68 -22.26 1.31
C THR A 563 8.85 -21.59 2.40
N LYS A 564 8.84 -22.14 3.62
CA LYS A 564 8.17 -21.54 4.78
C LYS A 564 8.95 -20.37 5.38
N ILE A 565 10.26 -20.31 5.14
CA ILE A 565 11.15 -19.34 5.79
C ILE A 565 11.82 -18.39 4.79
N VAL A 566 11.96 -18.78 3.52
CA VAL A 566 12.48 -17.88 2.46
C VAL A 566 11.68 -18.04 1.18
N ASP A 567 11.64 -16.97 0.39
CA ASP A 567 11.09 -16.98 -0.95
C ASP A 567 12.09 -17.55 -1.96
N PHE A 568 11.59 -18.25 -2.98
CA PHE A 568 12.37 -18.84 -4.06
C PHE A 568 11.97 -18.24 -5.41
N SER A 569 12.93 -18.18 -6.33
CA SER A 569 12.63 -17.92 -7.75
C SER A 569 11.95 -19.14 -8.39
N GLN A 570 11.48 -18.95 -9.63
CA GLN A 570 11.10 -20.09 -10.46
C GLN A 570 12.33 -21.01 -10.68
N PRO A 571 12.14 -22.34 -10.66
CA PRO A 571 13.24 -23.28 -10.85
C PRO A 571 13.79 -23.16 -12.28
N TYR A 572 15.11 -22.99 -12.40
CA TYR A 572 15.80 -22.86 -13.70
C TYR A 572 16.33 -24.21 -14.22
N VAL A 573 16.30 -25.28 -13.40
CA VAL A 573 16.61 -26.67 -13.80
C VAL A 573 15.60 -27.61 -13.16
N ALA A 574 14.99 -28.48 -13.97
CA ALA A 574 14.14 -29.56 -13.46
C ALA A 574 15.00 -30.67 -12.86
N SER A 575 14.70 -31.07 -11.62
CA SER A 575 15.34 -32.22 -10.97
C SER A 575 14.46 -33.46 -11.04
N GLY A 576 15.07 -34.62 -11.21
CA GLY A 576 14.39 -35.92 -11.24
C GLY A 576 15.26 -37.02 -10.63
N LEU A 577 14.63 -37.97 -9.96
CA LEU A 577 15.31 -39.13 -9.39
C LEU A 577 15.56 -40.17 -10.49
N VAL A 578 16.82 -40.45 -10.78
CA VAL A 578 17.24 -41.47 -11.74
C VAL A 578 18.16 -42.47 -11.05
N VAL A 579 17.99 -43.75 -11.36
CA VAL A 579 18.85 -44.82 -10.85
C VAL A 579 19.90 -45.14 -11.90
N VAL A 580 21.18 -44.97 -11.55
CA VAL A 580 22.31 -45.35 -12.41
C VAL A 580 22.77 -46.75 -12.02
N VAL A 581 22.75 -47.69 -12.96
CA VAL A 581 23.15 -49.09 -12.73
C VAL A 581 24.25 -49.48 -13.72
N PRO A 582 25.33 -50.16 -13.30
CA PRO A 582 26.35 -50.63 -14.21
C PRO A 582 25.78 -51.70 -15.18
N PHE A 583 26.03 -51.53 -16.48
CA PHE A 583 25.65 -52.49 -17.51
C PHE A 583 26.81 -53.44 -17.84
N ARG A 584 26.57 -54.76 -17.84
CA ARG A 584 27.55 -55.78 -18.29
C ARG A 584 27.04 -56.48 -19.55
N LYS A 585 27.81 -56.45 -20.64
CA LYS A 585 27.51 -57.21 -21.87
C LYS A 585 27.79 -58.71 -21.64
N MET A 586 26.88 -59.59 -22.07
CA MET A 586 27.13 -61.03 -22.15
C MET A 586 27.70 -61.36 -23.53
N ASN A 587 28.95 -61.81 -23.62
CA ASN A 587 29.56 -62.21 -24.89
C ASN A 587 29.03 -63.59 -25.35
N THR A 588 28.38 -63.64 -26.51
CA THR A 588 28.12 -64.88 -27.25
C THR A 588 29.36 -65.25 -28.05
N GLY A 589 30.06 -66.30 -27.64
CA GLY A 589 31.24 -66.79 -28.37
C GLY A 589 30.90 -67.42 -29.73
N ALA A 590 31.92 -67.67 -30.55
CA ALA A 590 31.83 -68.19 -31.93
C ALA A 590 31.06 -69.52 -32.09
N TRP A 591 30.85 -70.28 -31.00
CA TRP A 591 30.12 -71.55 -30.99
C TRP A 591 28.60 -71.41 -30.76
N ALA A 592 28.05 -70.20 -30.92
CA ALA A 592 26.62 -69.93 -30.72
C ALA A 592 25.70 -70.81 -31.59
N PHE A 593 26.17 -71.26 -32.76
CA PHE A 593 25.42 -72.13 -33.68
C PHE A 593 25.13 -73.54 -33.14
N LEU A 594 25.87 -74.04 -32.13
CA LEU A 594 25.60 -75.36 -31.54
C LEU A 594 24.54 -75.32 -30.41
N ARG A 595 24.18 -74.14 -29.90
CA ARG A 595 23.21 -73.97 -28.82
C ARG A 595 21.74 -74.32 -29.14
N PRO A 596 21.23 -74.18 -30.38
CA PRO A 596 19.82 -74.42 -30.68
C PRO A 596 19.34 -75.84 -30.36
N PHE A 597 20.22 -76.84 -30.46
CA PHE A 597 19.93 -78.23 -30.11
C PHE A 597 20.81 -78.69 -28.96
N SER A 598 20.22 -79.52 -28.08
CA SER A 598 21.01 -80.17 -27.04
C SER A 598 22.02 -81.15 -27.64
N PRO A 599 23.15 -81.45 -26.96
CA PRO A 599 24.11 -82.45 -27.44
C PRO A 599 23.46 -83.81 -27.73
N LEU A 600 22.43 -84.18 -26.96
CA LEU A 600 21.65 -85.40 -27.18
C LEU A 600 20.90 -85.36 -28.52
N MET A 601 20.26 -84.24 -28.86
CA MET A 601 19.52 -84.10 -30.12
C MET A 601 20.44 -84.19 -31.35
N TRP A 602 21.66 -83.64 -31.26
CA TRP A 602 22.66 -83.79 -32.31
C TRP A 602 23.05 -85.26 -32.54
N ILE A 603 23.26 -86.02 -31.46
CA ILE A 603 23.60 -87.45 -31.53
C ILE A 603 22.43 -88.25 -32.14
N VAL A 604 21.21 -88.05 -31.64
CA VAL A 604 20.01 -88.76 -32.12
C VAL A 604 19.77 -88.49 -33.60
N THR A 605 19.93 -87.23 -34.02
CA THR A 605 19.81 -86.84 -35.43
C THR A 605 20.84 -87.60 -36.27
N GLY A 606 22.13 -87.56 -35.90
CA GLY A 606 23.19 -88.28 -36.61
C GLY A 606 22.94 -89.80 -36.71
N CYS A 607 22.48 -90.44 -35.65
CA CYS A 607 22.12 -91.88 -35.67
C CYS A 607 20.97 -92.18 -36.64
N PHE A 608 19.96 -91.32 -36.70
CA PHE A 608 18.81 -91.52 -37.58
C PHE A 608 19.17 -91.32 -39.07
N PHE A 609 20.07 -90.38 -39.38
CA PHE A 609 20.67 -90.24 -40.71
C PHE A 609 21.34 -91.54 -41.18
N LEU A 610 22.14 -92.17 -40.30
CA LEU A 610 22.78 -93.45 -40.60
C LEU A 610 21.76 -94.59 -40.80
N ALA A 611 20.75 -94.67 -39.93
CA ALA A 611 19.73 -95.71 -40.00
C ALA A 611 18.92 -95.66 -41.30
N VAL A 612 18.48 -94.48 -41.74
CA VAL A 612 17.76 -94.31 -43.00
C VAL A 612 18.66 -94.63 -44.19
N GLY A 613 19.93 -94.22 -44.17
CA GLY A 613 20.90 -94.59 -45.20
C GLY A 613 21.03 -96.11 -45.36
N ILE A 614 21.06 -96.86 -44.25
CA ILE A 614 21.10 -98.34 -44.27
C ILE A 614 19.80 -98.92 -44.81
N VAL A 615 18.63 -98.40 -44.41
CA VAL A 615 17.32 -98.89 -44.89
C VAL A 615 17.18 -98.69 -46.40
N VAL A 616 17.54 -97.51 -46.91
CA VAL A 616 17.52 -97.24 -48.36
C VAL A 616 18.51 -98.14 -49.09
N TRP A 617 19.69 -98.35 -48.53
CA TRP A 617 20.66 -99.30 -49.08
C TRP A 617 20.10 -100.72 -49.17
N VAL A 618 19.44 -101.25 -48.13
CA VAL A 618 18.84 -102.60 -48.21
C VAL A 618 17.78 -102.68 -49.32
N LEU A 619 16.97 -101.63 -49.49
CA LEU A 619 15.88 -101.61 -50.47
C LEU A 619 16.36 -101.41 -51.92
N GLU A 620 17.43 -100.65 -52.14
CA GLU A 620 17.95 -100.33 -53.47
C GLU A 620 19.09 -101.28 -53.91
N HIS A 621 19.85 -101.86 -52.97
CA HIS A 621 21.04 -102.69 -53.27
C HIS A 621 20.74 -103.90 -54.18
N ARG A 622 19.51 -104.45 -54.09
CA ARG A 622 19.13 -105.61 -54.89
C ARG A 622 18.78 -105.26 -56.34
N ILE A 623 18.31 -104.04 -56.60
CA ILE A 623 17.66 -103.63 -57.87
C ILE A 623 18.52 -102.62 -58.64
N ASN A 624 19.28 -101.78 -57.94
CA ASN A 624 19.94 -100.63 -58.52
C ASN A 624 21.46 -100.82 -58.57
N ASP A 625 22.05 -100.70 -59.76
CA ASP A 625 23.49 -100.92 -59.97
C ASP A 625 24.36 -99.79 -59.39
N GLU A 626 23.79 -98.59 -59.15
CA GLU A 626 24.47 -97.47 -58.50
C GLU A 626 24.86 -97.78 -57.03
N PHE A 627 24.11 -98.67 -56.36
CA PHE A 627 24.37 -99.11 -54.99
C PHE A 627 25.20 -100.42 -54.91
N ARG A 628 25.86 -100.81 -56.01
CA ARG A 628 26.73 -102.00 -56.10
C ARG A 628 28.21 -101.65 -56.24
N GLY A 629 29.08 -102.44 -55.60
CA GLY A 629 30.53 -102.22 -55.59
C GLY A 629 31.22 -102.96 -54.44
N PRO A 630 32.57 -102.85 -54.31
CA PRO A 630 33.30 -103.40 -53.17
C PRO A 630 32.82 -102.78 -51.85
N PRO A 631 32.90 -103.51 -50.71
CA PRO A 631 32.25 -103.12 -49.45
C PRO A 631 32.64 -101.72 -48.93
N LYS A 632 33.86 -101.25 -49.22
CA LYS A 632 34.28 -99.88 -48.89
C LYS A 632 33.50 -98.80 -49.65
N ARG A 633 33.16 -99.04 -50.92
CA ARG A 633 32.41 -98.06 -51.75
C ARG A 633 30.96 -97.96 -51.27
N GLN A 634 30.36 -99.08 -50.87
CA GLN A 634 28.99 -99.13 -50.35
C GLN A 634 28.81 -98.33 -49.05
N MET A 635 29.75 -98.45 -48.10
CA MET A 635 29.68 -97.64 -46.88
C MET A 635 29.77 -96.14 -47.16
N ILE A 636 30.62 -95.74 -48.12
CA ILE A 636 30.77 -94.34 -48.52
C ILE A 636 29.48 -93.86 -49.18
N THR A 637 28.87 -94.66 -50.06
CA THR A 637 27.60 -94.32 -50.70
C THR A 637 26.46 -94.17 -49.66
N VAL A 638 26.36 -95.06 -48.66
CA VAL A 638 25.36 -94.93 -47.58
C VAL A 638 25.54 -93.64 -46.76
N LEU A 639 26.78 -93.34 -46.38
CA LEU A 639 27.10 -92.14 -45.62
C LEU A 639 26.88 -90.87 -46.44
N TRP A 640 27.31 -90.88 -47.70
CA TRP A 640 27.18 -89.74 -48.61
C TRP A 640 25.72 -89.48 -48.98
N PHE A 641 24.96 -90.54 -49.29
CA PHE A 641 23.54 -90.45 -49.60
C PHE A 641 22.76 -89.88 -48.40
N SER A 642 22.94 -90.45 -47.21
CA SER A 642 22.27 -89.95 -46.00
C SER A 642 22.63 -88.49 -45.70
N LEU A 643 23.91 -88.10 -45.75
CA LEU A 643 24.31 -86.73 -45.48
C LEU A 643 23.85 -85.73 -46.55
N SER A 644 23.84 -86.15 -47.82
CA SER A 644 23.42 -85.29 -48.95
C SER A 644 21.94 -84.92 -48.87
N THR A 645 21.09 -85.81 -48.31
CA THR A 645 19.65 -85.49 -48.09
C THR A 645 19.42 -84.30 -47.15
N LEU A 646 20.43 -83.89 -46.37
CA LEU A 646 20.34 -82.74 -45.46
C LEU A 646 20.44 -81.40 -46.20
N PHE A 647 21.23 -81.33 -47.28
CA PHE A 647 21.67 -80.07 -47.89
C PHE A 647 21.44 -79.94 -49.41
N LEU A 648 21.27 -81.04 -50.16
CA LEU A 648 21.23 -81.03 -51.63
C LEU A 648 20.08 -81.91 -52.19
N PRO A 649 19.54 -81.58 -53.38
CA PRO A 649 18.72 -82.51 -54.16
C PRO A 649 19.56 -83.76 -54.47
N THR A 650 18.99 -84.94 -54.24
CA THR A 650 19.72 -86.21 -54.37
C THR A 650 20.14 -86.45 -55.83
N GLU A 651 21.44 -86.67 -56.09
CA GLU A 651 21.95 -87.00 -57.45
C GLU A 651 21.67 -88.46 -57.85
N GLU A 652 21.47 -89.36 -56.90
CA GLU A 652 21.25 -90.79 -57.14
C GLU A 652 19.77 -91.11 -57.34
N ASN A 653 19.43 -91.74 -58.46
CA ASN A 653 18.05 -92.04 -58.83
C ASN A 653 17.57 -93.31 -58.08
N THR A 654 16.68 -93.15 -57.11
CA THR A 654 16.01 -94.31 -56.48
C THR A 654 15.04 -94.97 -57.46
N VAL A 655 15.22 -96.26 -57.72
CA VAL A 655 14.44 -97.03 -58.71
C VAL A 655 13.29 -97.79 -58.02
N SER A 656 13.44 -98.15 -56.75
CA SER A 656 12.44 -98.92 -55.98
C SER A 656 11.27 -98.04 -55.53
N ALA A 657 10.03 -98.52 -55.77
CA ALA A 657 8.81 -97.85 -55.29
C ALA A 657 8.78 -97.74 -53.74
N LEU A 658 9.28 -98.75 -53.03
CA LEU A 658 9.39 -98.73 -51.56
C LEU A 658 10.51 -97.78 -51.10
N GLY A 659 11.64 -97.73 -51.81
CA GLY A 659 12.73 -96.79 -51.53
C GLY A 659 12.30 -95.32 -51.66
N ARG A 660 11.51 -95.00 -52.70
CA ARG A 660 10.93 -93.66 -52.91
C ARG A 660 9.98 -93.24 -51.79
N MET A 661 9.15 -94.16 -51.28
CA MET A 661 8.23 -93.87 -50.17
C MET A 661 9.00 -93.57 -48.87
N VAL A 662 10.05 -94.35 -48.56
CA VAL A 662 10.91 -94.10 -47.39
C VAL A 662 11.64 -92.76 -47.54
N LEU A 663 12.15 -92.44 -48.74
CA LEU A 663 12.84 -91.17 -49.01
C LEU A 663 11.90 -89.96 -48.89
N LEU A 664 10.64 -90.05 -49.35
CA LEU A 664 9.66 -88.97 -49.19
C LEU A 664 9.36 -88.68 -47.72
N ILE A 665 9.15 -89.72 -46.90
CA ILE A 665 8.96 -89.56 -45.45
C ILE A 665 10.21 -88.95 -44.82
N TRP A 666 11.39 -89.38 -45.26
CA TRP A 666 12.66 -88.89 -44.73
C TRP A 666 12.89 -87.41 -45.02
N LEU A 667 12.65 -86.96 -46.26
CA LEU A 667 12.75 -85.55 -46.64
C LEU A 667 11.80 -84.67 -45.81
N PHE A 668 10.62 -85.18 -45.46
CA PHE A 668 9.69 -84.49 -44.56
C PHE A 668 10.26 -84.34 -43.14
N VAL A 669 10.92 -85.36 -42.60
CA VAL A 669 11.61 -85.30 -41.29
C VAL A 669 12.77 -84.30 -41.31
N VAL A 670 13.60 -84.33 -42.35
CA VAL A 670 14.73 -83.38 -42.51
C VAL A 670 14.22 -81.94 -42.55
N LEU A 671 13.10 -81.67 -43.24
CA LEU A 671 12.47 -80.35 -43.29
C LEU A 671 12.05 -79.86 -41.90
N ILE A 672 11.46 -80.74 -41.07
CA ILE A 672 11.10 -80.40 -39.68
C ILE A 672 12.33 -80.06 -38.83
N ILE A 673 13.41 -80.83 -38.96
CA ILE A 673 14.65 -80.61 -38.21
C ILE A 673 15.28 -79.26 -38.58
N ASN A 674 15.41 -78.95 -39.88
CA ASN A 674 15.95 -77.68 -40.36
C ASN A 674 15.10 -76.47 -39.92
N SER A 675 13.76 -76.59 -39.99
CA SER A 675 12.84 -75.55 -39.53
C SER A 675 12.97 -75.30 -38.01
N SER A 676 13.07 -76.37 -37.22
CA SER A 676 13.16 -76.29 -35.75
C SER A 676 14.49 -75.71 -35.28
N TYR A 677 15.59 -76.05 -35.97
CA TYR A 677 16.91 -75.48 -35.73
C TYR A 677 16.90 -73.96 -35.97
N THR A 678 16.36 -73.54 -37.11
CA THR A 678 16.30 -72.13 -37.51
C THR A 678 15.43 -71.30 -36.55
N ALA A 679 14.28 -71.83 -36.14
CA ALA A 679 13.40 -71.17 -35.17
C ALA A 679 14.06 -71.01 -33.77
N SER A 680 14.79 -72.02 -33.31
CA SER A 680 15.47 -71.97 -32.01
C SER A 680 16.66 -71.01 -32.04
N LEU A 681 17.46 -71.01 -33.12
CA LEU A 681 18.58 -70.10 -33.27
C LEU A 681 18.13 -68.63 -33.31
N THR A 682 17.07 -68.34 -34.05
CA THR A 682 16.49 -66.99 -34.16
C THR A 682 15.89 -66.51 -32.82
N SER A 683 15.22 -67.38 -32.06
CA SER A 683 14.73 -67.05 -30.71
C SER A 683 15.88 -66.69 -29.75
N ILE A 684 16.97 -67.43 -29.76
CA ILE A 684 18.11 -67.17 -28.86
C ILE A 684 18.78 -65.82 -29.18
N LEU A 685 18.94 -65.50 -30.46
CA LEU A 685 19.55 -64.23 -30.89
C LEU A 685 18.65 -63.02 -30.61
N THR A 686 17.33 -63.19 -30.66
CA THR A 686 16.36 -62.11 -30.36
C THR A 686 16.20 -61.84 -28.87
N VAL A 687 16.17 -62.87 -28.00
CA VAL A 687 16.03 -62.71 -26.54
C VAL A 687 17.20 -61.93 -25.92
N GLN A 688 18.41 -62.03 -26.48
CA GLN A 688 19.57 -61.27 -26.00
C GLN A 688 19.46 -59.76 -26.23
N GLN A 689 18.65 -59.33 -27.20
CA GLN A 689 18.39 -57.91 -27.44
C GLN A 689 17.34 -57.32 -26.47
N LEU A 690 16.56 -58.18 -25.80
CA LEU A 690 15.44 -57.76 -24.93
C LEU A 690 15.79 -57.69 -23.43
N PHE A 691 16.97 -58.20 -23.02
CA PHE A 691 17.36 -58.19 -21.60
C PHE A 691 17.94 -56.84 -21.17
N SER A 692 17.07 -55.96 -20.65
CA SER A 692 17.49 -54.88 -19.75
C SER A 692 17.58 -55.43 -18.31
N PRO A 693 18.67 -55.20 -17.57
CA PRO A 693 18.81 -55.65 -16.17
C PRO A 693 17.79 -55.02 -15.21
N ILE A 694 16.99 -54.05 -15.68
CA ILE A 694 16.11 -53.24 -14.85
C ILE A 694 14.77 -53.95 -14.67
N LYS A 695 14.66 -54.76 -13.60
CA LYS A 695 13.36 -55.15 -13.03
C LYS A 695 12.82 -53.97 -12.22
N ARG A 696 11.72 -53.37 -12.70
CA ARG A 696 10.94 -52.30 -12.05
C ARG A 696 10.80 -52.52 -10.52
N ASN A 697 11.42 -51.64 -9.74
CA ASN A 697 11.22 -51.21 -8.34
C ASN A 697 10.36 -52.06 -7.36
N ARG A 698 10.48 -53.39 -7.30
CA ARG A 698 9.87 -54.19 -6.20
C ARG A 698 10.84 -54.91 -5.29
N LYS A 699 12.16 -54.84 -5.55
CA LYS A 699 13.18 -55.58 -4.79
C LYS A 699 14.00 -54.74 -3.80
N LEU A 700 13.81 -53.42 -3.77
CA LEU A 700 14.53 -52.53 -2.84
C LEU A 700 13.82 -52.35 -1.48
N GLU A 701 12.54 -52.73 -1.36
CA GLU A 701 11.81 -52.73 -0.08
C GLU A 701 12.23 -53.87 0.88
N GLY A 702 13.02 -54.85 0.42
CA GLY A 702 13.42 -56.00 1.23
C GLY A 702 14.77 -55.87 1.95
N ARG A 703 15.41 -54.70 1.90
CA ARG A 703 16.67 -54.39 2.59
C ARG A 703 16.66 -52.95 3.08
N GLN A 704 15.80 -52.66 4.05
CA GLN A 704 16.09 -51.67 5.08
C GLN A 704 16.12 -52.36 6.43
#